data_AF-A0A7S4A9Q1-F1
#
_entry.id   AF-A0A7S4A9Q1-F1
#
_cell.length_a   1.000
_cell.length_b   1.000
_cell.length_c   1.000
_cell.angle_alpha   90.00
_cell.angle_beta   90.00
_cell.angle_gamma   90.00
#
_symmetry.space_group_name_H-M   'P 1'
#
loop_
_entity.id
_entity.type
_entity.pdbx_description
1 polymer ?
#
loop_
_entity_poly.entity_id
_entity_poly.type
_entity_poly.pdbx_seq_one_letter_code
_entity_poly.pdbx_strand_id
1 'polypeptide(L)'
;MSDKNVLDPGTVESRGFGGDENHSRDEVAEEIEEFLNESKLGLRTETRCFLNIFVFVTALPCPAHWAAIHPGFLMKGMCYLPVVGAIVGVLVSQVFDLGSLLWELPIVAAVALSTAVSLKITGCLHEDGLADTADGMGGGWTREQILKIMSDSRLGTFGSAALILYIFTKLQLLAALGSSRWEIYDFVTYINGQATCFSADIEPNLLSCGGSQGAGPALIVAHTLARLTAPYLIWRCDYIQDSGPKSNFYSFMIRAKFLVSLPRIFFSLLFCYGLTAALYGPQISTQLIIGVWICAECAGIYGRKKLEGVMGDFLGGTICFTELFIYASLAGGSILETVKLCFQALMNRNNYSVLEGEKPRLFLRFASMAILYQVWCWLVVLIERKYEENELKKEIPDEKIIKTSKEKSASSSPQKESAQNVLKSSTATIMDKHNAVQEYLDILAKPVGSLGTLEEWAARICVLQSSLTPNVDAVSVIIFAGDHGVTAAKEDGGEGCSLYPQVVTRAILEGLQQNVGGASVLANGLGLNLNVVDVGVVGDPYTGKFVNSARNKLSKGTRNFCLGPAMTMEEVDRCLNIGRETIAQAVKKESCRVVALGEVGIGNTTTASTLIAALTKIPVEELCDGGAFASHTADNDKIKKKIEIVERALKKHMGSLNESYSILSKVGGSEIAALVGAMIEASDRNVAVLVDGFIVTAAALVAVRMKPSVCNVLFLTTKSAEKGQQAAIEEIQAIAKDHNIPVPASPVLSMGLRMGEGTGAILAVPILQSSAAMITNMATIQDILS
;
A
#
# COMPACT_ATOMS: atom_id res chain seq x y z
N MET A 1 -24.70 -1.44 2.14
CA MET A 1 -24.70 -0.17 1.38
C MET A 1 -24.46 0.95 2.38
N SER A 2 -23.22 1.38 2.55
CA SER A 2 -22.88 2.63 3.26
C SER A 2 -22.25 3.57 2.24
N ASP A 3 -22.81 4.76 2.12
CA ASP A 3 -22.42 5.82 1.20
C ASP A 3 -20.91 6.06 1.14
N LYS A 4 -20.27 5.70 0.02
CA LYS A 4 -19.00 6.30 -0.41
C LYS A 4 -19.19 6.89 -1.81
N ASN A 5 -20.10 7.86 -1.92
CA ASN A 5 -20.37 8.57 -3.16
C ASN A 5 -19.34 9.68 -3.47
N VAL A 6 -18.36 9.90 -2.58
CA VAL A 6 -17.32 10.94 -2.69
C VAL A 6 -15.95 10.32 -2.42
N LEU A 7 -14.99 10.60 -3.29
CA LEU A 7 -13.60 10.21 -3.14
C LEU A 7 -12.93 11.15 -2.12
N ASP A 8 -12.50 10.61 -0.97
CA ASP A 8 -11.54 11.30 -0.08
C ASP A 8 -10.31 11.80 -0.84
N PRO A 9 -9.77 12.96 -0.43
CA PRO A 9 -8.58 13.56 -1.01
C PRO A 9 -7.25 12.82 -0.76
N GLY A 10 -6.33 12.84 -1.74
CA GLY A 10 -4.97 12.31 -1.61
C GLY A 10 -4.85 10.78 -1.74
N THR A 11 -5.77 10.14 -2.45
CA THR A 11 -6.05 8.71 -2.28
C THR A 11 -5.89 7.82 -3.51
N VAL A 12 -5.09 8.21 -4.51
CA VAL A 12 -4.71 7.19 -5.52
C VAL A 12 -3.71 6.21 -4.88
N GLU A 13 -2.78 6.71 -4.08
CA GLU A 13 -1.75 5.90 -3.39
C GLU A 13 -2.31 5.05 -2.24
N SER A 14 -3.37 5.51 -1.55
CA SER A 14 -3.94 4.83 -0.37
C SER A 14 -5.16 3.93 -0.67
N ARG A 15 -5.55 3.75 -1.94
CA ARG A 15 -6.79 3.02 -2.33
C ARG A 15 -6.59 1.71 -3.09
N GLY A 16 -5.48 1.04 -2.85
CA GLY A 16 -5.31 -0.35 -3.27
C GLY A 16 -4.45 -0.57 -4.51
N PHE A 17 -3.69 0.43 -4.96
CA PHE A 17 -2.49 0.18 -5.78
C PHE A 17 -1.27 -0.21 -4.94
N GLY A 18 -1.40 -0.17 -3.61
CA GLY A 18 -0.50 -0.78 -2.63
C GLY A 18 -0.96 -2.18 -2.19
N GLY A 19 -1.67 -2.91 -3.05
CA GLY A 19 -1.95 -4.34 -2.88
C GLY A 19 -0.91 -5.17 -3.62
N ASP A 20 -0.38 -6.19 -2.93
CA ASP A 20 0.51 -7.27 -3.35
C ASP A 20 1.82 -6.91 -4.11
N GLU A 21 2.95 -7.27 -3.49
CA GLU A 21 4.27 -7.23 -4.12
C GLU A 21 4.29 -8.06 -5.42
N ASN A 22 4.84 -7.45 -6.48
CA ASN A 22 5.20 -8.01 -7.80
C ASN A 22 4.13 -7.93 -8.90
N HIS A 23 3.90 -6.74 -9.47
CA HIS A 23 3.45 -6.68 -10.87
C HIS A 23 4.60 -7.14 -11.78
N SER A 24 4.43 -8.25 -12.48
CA SER A 24 5.45 -8.82 -13.36
C SER A 24 5.76 -7.94 -14.58
N ARG A 25 6.80 -8.29 -15.35
CA ARG A 25 7.05 -7.63 -16.65
C ARG A 25 5.95 -7.84 -17.68
N ASP A 26 5.13 -8.86 -17.50
CA ASP A 26 4.08 -9.17 -18.45
C ASP A 26 2.73 -8.61 -17.97
N GLU A 27 2.48 -8.55 -16.66
CA GLU A 27 1.23 -7.98 -16.09
C GLU A 27 1.10 -6.47 -16.32
N VAL A 28 2.14 -5.67 -16.09
CA VAL A 28 2.07 -4.22 -16.42
C VAL A 28 1.96 -4.01 -17.94
N ALA A 29 2.47 -4.94 -18.76
CA ALA A 29 2.32 -4.86 -20.21
C ALA A 29 0.87 -5.20 -20.61
N GLU A 30 0.29 -6.24 -20.02
CA GLU A 30 -1.12 -6.61 -20.17
C GLU A 30 -2.06 -5.51 -19.65
N GLU A 31 -1.79 -4.89 -18.50
CA GLU A 31 -2.57 -3.74 -17.98
C GLU A 31 -2.48 -2.52 -18.89
N ILE A 32 -1.32 -2.28 -19.50
CA ILE A 32 -1.13 -1.23 -20.49
C ILE A 32 -1.90 -1.57 -21.76
N GLU A 33 -1.84 -2.80 -22.26
CA GLU A 33 -2.60 -3.26 -23.44
C GLU A 33 -4.10 -3.25 -23.18
N GLU A 34 -4.56 -3.72 -22.02
CA GLU A 34 -5.94 -3.68 -21.56
C GLU A 34 -6.42 -2.24 -21.46
N PHE A 35 -5.64 -1.35 -20.85
CA PHE A 35 -5.94 0.08 -20.82
C PHE A 35 -6.01 0.69 -22.23
N LEU A 36 -5.08 0.38 -23.12
CA LEU A 36 -5.09 0.86 -24.50
C LEU A 36 -6.34 0.35 -25.25
N ASN A 37 -6.77 -0.88 -24.97
CA ASN A 37 -7.98 -1.50 -25.53
C ASN A 37 -9.28 -0.92 -24.96
N GLU A 38 -9.34 -0.65 -23.65
CA GLU A 38 -10.48 -0.03 -22.96
C GLU A 38 -10.61 1.46 -23.27
N SER A 39 -9.49 2.17 -23.45
CA SER A 39 -9.42 3.63 -23.59
C SER A 39 -9.70 4.13 -25.01
N LYS A 40 -10.62 3.49 -25.75
CA LYS A 40 -11.10 3.98 -27.06
C LYS A 40 -11.35 5.49 -26.98
N LEU A 41 -10.62 6.21 -27.82
CA LEU A 41 -10.54 7.67 -27.77
C LEU A 41 -11.92 8.33 -27.83
N GLY A 42 -12.21 9.18 -26.85
CA GLY A 42 -13.47 9.91 -26.76
C GLY A 42 -13.52 10.87 -25.57
N LEU A 43 -14.50 11.79 -25.61
CA LEU A 43 -14.67 12.84 -24.59
C LEU A 43 -14.80 12.28 -23.16
N ARG A 44 -15.43 11.11 -23.00
CA ARG A 44 -15.57 10.43 -21.71
C ARG A 44 -14.20 9.99 -21.14
N THR A 45 -13.32 9.50 -22.01
CA THR A 45 -11.97 9.03 -21.64
C THR A 45 -11.09 10.20 -21.20
N GLU A 46 -11.09 11.32 -21.92
CA GLU A 46 -10.32 12.53 -21.53
C GLU A 46 -10.88 13.18 -20.27
N THR A 47 -12.21 13.18 -20.10
CA THR A 47 -12.84 13.66 -18.85
C THR A 47 -12.38 12.82 -17.65
N ARG A 48 -12.30 11.49 -17.82
CA ARG A 48 -11.76 10.59 -16.78
C ARG A 48 -10.28 10.85 -16.51
N CYS A 49 -9.46 11.10 -17.53
CA CYS A 49 -8.04 11.45 -17.35
C CYS A 49 -7.89 12.74 -16.53
N PHE A 50 -8.65 13.78 -16.89
CA PHE A 50 -8.68 15.06 -16.17
C PHE A 50 -9.12 14.90 -14.71
N LEU A 51 -10.20 14.18 -14.45
CA LEU A 51 -10.72 14.00 -13.10
C LEU A 51 -9.79 13.15 -12.21
N ASN A 52 -9.13 12.14 -12.77
CA ASN A 52 -8.13 11.37 -12.04
C ASN A 52 -6.94 12.21 -11.61
N ILE A 53 -6.38 13.01 -12.52
CA ILE A 53 -5.27 13.90 -12.13
C ILE A 53 -5.73 14.98 -11.15
N PHE A 54 -6.98 15.47 -11.28
CA PHE A 54 -7.56 16.44 -10.37
C PHE A 54 -7.65 15.89 -8.94
N VAL A 55 -8.13 14.65 -8.76
CA VAL A 55 -8.21 14.00 -7.44
C VAL A 55 -6.82 13.60 -6.91
N PHE A 56 -5.87 13.31 -7.80
CA PHE A 56 -4.50 12.96 -7.41
C PHE A 56 -3.76 14.15 -6.80
N VAL A 57 -3.83 15.33 -7.42
CA VAL A 57 -3.07 16.51 -7.00
C VAL A 57 -3.86 17.51 -6.16
N THR A 58 -5.12 17.22 -5.85
CA THR A 58 -5.94 18.07 -4.99
C THR A 58 -6.66 17.27 -3.91
N ALA A 59 -6.92 17.97 -2.82
CA ALA A 59 -7.69 17.51 -1.69
C ALA A 59 -9.19 17.84 -1.82
N LEU A 60 -9.68 18.08 -3.04
CA LEU A 60 -11.06 18.44 -3.30
C LEU A 60 -11.91 17.19 -3.56
N PRO A 61 -13.16 17.15 -3.04
CA PRO A 61 -14.03 16.00 -3.21
C PRO A 61 -14.42 15.83 -4.68
N CYS A 62 -14.32 14.61 -5.20
CA CYS A 62 -14.82 14.23 -6.52
C CYS A 62 -15.73 12.99 -6.40
N PRO A 63 -16.90 12.94 -7.07
CA PRO A 63 -17.74 11.75 -7.02
C PRO A 63 -17.05 10.50 -7.56
N ALA A 64 -17.15 9.38 -6.83
CA ALA A 64 -16.41 8.14 -7.15
C ALA A 64 -16.76 7.52 -8.51
N HIS A 65 -17.95 7.80 -9.04
CA HIS A 65 -18.38 7.32 -10.35
C HIS A 65 -17.87 8.19 -11.52
N TRP A 66 -17.30 9.37 -11.24
CA TRP A 66 -16.77 10.28 -12.27
C TRP A 66 -15.28 10.07 -12.53
N ALA A 67 -14.51 9.61 -11.53
CA ALA A 67 -13.12 9.22 -11.68
C ALA A 67 -12.97 7.69 -11.59
N ALA A 68 -12.46 7.07 -12.65
CA ALA A 68 -12.07 5.67 -12.65
C ALA A 68 -10.60 5.60 -12.24
N ILE A 69 -10.33 5.29 -10.96
CA ILE A 69 -8.98 5.30 -10.41
C ILE A 69 -8.16 4.17 -11.06
N HIS A 70 -7.43 4.50 -12.12
CA HIS A 70 -6.54 3.61 -12.86
C HIS A 70 -5.24 4.35 -13.18
N PRO A 71 -4.04 3.75 -13.00
CA PRO A 71 -2.76 4.39 -13.24
C PRO A 71 -2.60 4.89 -14.68
N GLY A 72 -3.21 4.22 -15.66
CA GLY A 72 -3.25 4.64 -17.06
C GLY A 72 -3.98 5.96 -17.29
N PHE A 73 -5.15 6.16 -16.67
CA PHE A 73 -5.87 7.44 -16.75
C PHE A 73 -5.11 8.55 -16.05
N LEU A 74 -4.41 8.24 -14.95
CA LEU A 74 -3.58 9.20 -14.22
C LEU A 74 -2.38 9.64 -15.05
N MET A 75 -1.62 8.69 -15.62
CA MET A 75 -0.44 8.98 -16.44
C MET A 75 -0.81 9.79 -17.69
N LYS A 76 -1.83 9.35 -18.43
CA LYS A 76 -2.38 10.11 -19.57
C LYS A 76 -2.90 11.48 -19.15
N GLY A 77 -3.41 11.59 -17.93
CA GLY A 77 -3.91 12.82 -17.31
C GLY A 77 -2.83 13.81 -16.88
N MET A 78 -1.55 13.43 -16.81
CA MET A 78 -0.46 14.32 -16.38
C MET A 78 -0.34 15.59 -17.23
N CYS A 79 -0.76 15.57 -18.50
CA CYS A 79 -0.80 16.77 -19.34
C CYS A 79 -1.82 17.81 -18.87
N TYR A 80 -2.79 17.43 -18.05
CA TYR A 80 -3.76 18.34 -17.46
C TYR A 80 -3.28 18.96 -16.13
N LEU A 81 -2.06 18.63 -15.66
CA LEU A 81 -1.49 19.25 -14.45
C LEU A 81 -1.52 20.79 -14.49
N PRO A 82 -1.17 21.49 -15.60
CA PRO A 82 -1.33 22.94 -15.67
C PRO A 82 -2.80 23.41 -15.61
N VAL A 83 -3.73 22.64 -16.16
CA VAL A 83 -5.16 22.97 -16.11
C VAL A 83 -5.68 22.89 -14.68
N VAL A 84 -5.32 21.83 -13.96
CA VAL A 84 -5.62 21.71 -12.52
C VAL A 84 -4.91 22.82 -11.74
N GLY A 85 -3.67 23.12 -12.09
CA GLY A 85 -2.91 24.27 -11.57
C GLY A 85 -3.65 25.59 -11.72
N ALA A 86 -4.23 25.86 -12.88
CA ALA A 86 -5.03 27.07 -13.12
C ALA A 86 -6.28 27.11 -12.22
N ILE A 87 -6.96 25.98 -12.04
CA ILE A 87 -8.13 25.89 -11.16
C ILE A 87 -7.73 26.19 -9.70
N VAL A 88 -6.69 25.53 -9.20
CA VAL A 88 -6.16 25.77 -7.84
C VAL A 88 -5.70 27.22 -7.71
N GLY A 89 -4.97 27.72 -8.69
CA GLY A 89 -4.49 29.10 -8.74
C GLY A 89 -5.63 30.10 -8.68
N VAL A 90 -6.74 29.87 -9.39
CA VAL A 90 -7.95 30.71 -9.32
C VAL A 90 -8.57 30.68 -7.92
N LEU A 91 -8.71 29.49 -7.31
CA LEU A 91 -9.27 29.37 -5.96
C LEU A 91 -8.41 30.09 -4.92
N VAL A 92 -7.09 29.90 -4.98
CA VAL A 92 -6.13 30.52 -4.06
C VAL A 92 -6.04 32.03 -4.29
N SER A 93 -6.10 32.46 -5.54
CA SER A 93 -6.18 33.87 -5.93
C SER A 93 -7.45 34.53 -5.42
N GLN A 94 -8.60 33.84 -5.48
CA GLN A 94 -9.84 34.32 -4.86
C GLN A 94 -9.72 34.45 -3.34
N VAL A 95 -9.09 33.50 -2.65
CA VAL A 95 -8.85 33.59 -1.20
C VAL A 95 -7.98 34.80 -0.89
N PHE A 96 -6.94 35.04 -1.68
CA PHE A 96 -6.09 36.22 -1.56
C PHE A 96 -6.89 37.51 -1.77
N ASP A 97 -7.69 37.58 -2.84
CA ASP A 97 -8.51 38.76 -3.18
C ASP A 97 -9.59 39.01 -2.12
N LEU A 98 -10.26 37.97 -1.61
CA LEU A 98 -11.22 38.11 -0.51
C LEU A 98 -10.53 38.60 0.76
N GLY A 99 -9.36 38.03 1.10
CA GLY A 99 -8.60 38.44 2.27
C GLY A 99 -8.09 39.88 2.20
N SER A 100 -7.53 40.27 1.05
CA SER A 100 -6.94 41.59 0.85
C SER A 100 -7.95 42.68 0.54
N LEU A 101 -9.04 42.38 -0.18
CA LEU A 101 -10.02 43.38 -0.63
C LEU A 101 -11.29 43.42 0.21
N LEU A 102 -11.79 42.29 0.74
CA LEU A 102 -13.01 42.27 1.55
C LEU A 102 -12.75 42.31 3.06
N TRP A 103 -11.69 41.67 3.52
CA TRP A 103 -11.31 41.66 4.94
C TRP A 103 -10.22 42.68 5.28
N GLU A 104 -9.76 43.44 4.29
CA GLU A 104 -8.69 44.46 4.43
C GLU A 104 -7.48 43.94 5.20
N LEU A 105 -7.17 42.64 5.08
CA LEU A 105 -6.02 42.07 5.74
C LEU A 105 -4.74 42.70 5.17
N PRO A 106 -3.69 42.91 5.99
CA PRO A 106 -2.35 43.19 5.46
C PRO A 106 -2.00 42.16 4.37
N ILE A 107 -1.41 42.55 3.22
CA ILE A 107 -1.10 41.62 2.10
C ILE A 107 -0.36 40.41 2.63
N VAL A 108 0.61 40.58 3.52
CA VAL A 108 1.36 39.45 4.08
C VAL A 108 0.41 38.43 4.75
N ALA A 109 -0.62 38.88 5.46
CA ALA A 109 -1.63 38.02 6.06
C ALA A 109 -2.58 37.41 5.01
N ALA A 110 -2.97 38.18 3.98
CA ALA A 110 -3.78 37.66 2.88
C ALA A 110 -3.03 36.61 2.05
N VAL A 111 -1.73 36.80 1.81
CA VAL A 111 -0.83 35.85 1.14
C VAL A 111 -0.60 34.63 2.02
N ALA A 112 -0.41 34.81 3.33
CA ALA A 112 -0.29 33.68 4.26
C ALA A 112 -1.55 32.84 4.27
N LEU A 113 -2.73 33.47 4.28
CA LEU A 113 -4.01 32.77 4.22
C LEU A 113 -4.19 32.04 2.88
N SER A 114 -3.90 32.68 1.75
CA SER A 114 -4.00 32.04 0.44
C SER A 114 -3.01 30.89 0.31
N THR A 115 -1.78 31.05 0.80
CA THR A 115 -0.77 29.98 0.85
C THR A 115 -1.23 28.82 1.73
N ALA A 116 -1.78 29.08 2.92
CA ALA A 116 -2.33 28.04 3.80
C ALA A 116 -3.49 27.27 3.13
N VAL A 117 -4.37 27.98 2.42
CA VAL A 117 -5.44 27.33 1.65
C VAL A 117 -4.87 26.53 0.48
N SER A 118 -3.84 27.03 -0.20
CA SER A 118 -3.13 26.31 -1.25
C SER A 118 -2.59 24.98 -0.75
N LEU A 119 -1.84 25.00 0.36
CA LEU A 119 -1.30 23.80 1.03
C LEU A 119 -2.41 22.80 1.38
N LYS A 120 -3.54 23.29 1.91
CA LYS A 120 -4.68 22.45 2.27
C LYS A 120 -5.36 21.86 1.03
N ILE A 121 -5.51 22.63 -0.05
CA ILE A 121 -6.13 22.18 -1.31
C ILE A 121 -5.22 21.23 -2.05
N THR A 122 -3.90 21.33 -1.96
CA THR A 122 -2.97 20.40 -2.63
C THR A 122 -2.59 19.21 -1.76
N GLY A 123 -2.94 19.22 -0.47
CA GLY A 123 -2.52 18.20 0.49
C GLY A 123 -1.01 18.23 0.75
N CYS A 124 -0.36 19.38 0.58
CA CYS A 124 1.10 19.56 0.67
C CYS A 124 1.92 18.68 -0.30
N LEU A 125 1.32 18.13 -1.36
CA LEU A 125 1.98 17.14 -2.25
C LEU A 125 3.30 17.63 -2.85
N HIS A 126 3.36 18.89 -3.28
CA HIS A 126 4.55 19.41 -3.96
C HIS A 126 5.61 19.82 -2.93
N GLU A 127 5.15 20.31 -1.78
CA GLU A 127 5.96 20.71 -0.65
C GLU A 127 6.63 19.51 0.03
N ASP A 128 5.92 18.37 0.14
CA ASP A 128 6.47 17.07 0.53
C ASP A 128 7.61 16.68 -0.42
N GLY A 129 7.34 16.73 -1.73
CA GLY A 129 8.37 16.49 -2.74
C GLY A 129 9.58 17.42 -2.65
N LEU A 130 9.38 18.71 -2.31
CA LEU A 130 10.49 19.64 -2.04
C LEU A 130 11.30 19.22 -0.82
N ALA A 131 10.64 18.82 0.27
CA ALA A 131 11.30 18.40 1.49
C ALA A 131 12.14 17.14 1.28
N ASP A 132 11.55 16.11 0.68
CA ASP A 132 12.20 14.83 0.40
C ASP A 132 13.38 15.02 -0.54
N THR A 133 13.20 15.82 -1.60
CA THR A 133 14.27 16.19 -2.53
C THR A 133 15.43 16.88 -1.80
N ALA A 134 15.15 17.80 -0.89
CA ALA A 134 16.18 18.52 -0.14
C ALA A 134 16.90 17.62 0.89
N ASP A 135 16.18 16.74 1.60
CA ASP A 135 16.78 15.77 2.51
C ASP A 135 17.62 14.73 1.78
N GLY A 136 17.11 14.21 0.65
CA GLY A 136 17.84 13.32 -0.23
C GLY A 136 19.16 13.93 -0.69
N MET A 137 19.12 15.13 -1.26
CA MET A 137 20.31 15.79 -1.81
C MET A 137 21.25 16.35 -0.75
N GLY A 138 20.74 16.75 0.40
CA GLY A 138 21.54 17.29 1.50
C GLY A 138 22.17 16.22 2.39
N GLY A 139 21.47 15.09 2.57
CA GLY A 139 21.89 13.99 3.44
C GLY A 139 22.58 12.83 2.73
N GLY A 140 22.34 12.65 1.42
CA GLY A 140 22.88 11.53 0.64
C GLY A 140 24.14 11.89 -0.17
N TRP A 141 25.12 10.99 -0.15
CA TRP A 141 26.38 11.15 -0.93
C TRP A 141 26.42 10.27 -2.17
N THR A 142 25.76 9.11 -2.11
CA THR A 142 25.58 8.15 -3.20
C THR A 142 24.13 8.14 -3.68
N ARG A 143 23.87 7.67 -4.90
CA ARG A 143 22.53 7.61 -5.48
C ARG A 143 21.57 6.82 -4.60
N GLU A 144 22.02 5.65 -4.14
CA GLU A 144 21.22 4.74 -3.32
C GLU A 144 20.84 5.39 -1.99
N GLN A 145 21.75 6.16 -1.39
CA GLN A 145 21.46 6.93 -0.19
C GLN A 145 20.49 8.07 -0.46
N ILE A 146 20.67 8.83 -1.56
CA ILE A 146 19.78 9.93 -1.93
C ILE A 146 18.36 9.40 -2.11
N LEU A 147 18.19 8.34 -2.92
CA LEU A 147 16.88 7.73 -3.17
C LEU A 147 16.27 7.15 -1.88
N LYS A 148 17.06 6.44 -1.07
CA LYS A 148 16.57 5.89 0.20
C LYS A 148 16.09 6.97 1.17
N ILE A 149 16.77 8.11 1.23
CA ILE A 149 16.36 9.24 2.07
C ILE A 149 15.09 9.89 1.51
N MET A 150 15.00 10.06 0.18
CA MET A 150 13.79 10.59 -0.47
C MET A 150 12.57 9.69 -0.24
N SER A 151 12.75 8.37 -0.17
CA SER A 151 11.68 7.40 0.10
C SER A 151 11.27 7.31 1.59
N ASP A 152 11.96 8.02 2.50
CA ASP A 152 11.67 7.96 3.95
C ASP A 152 10.57 8.96 4.30
N SER A 153 9.46 8.48 4.85
CA SER A 153 8.32 9.32 5.28
C SER A 153 8.64 10.36 6.37
N ARG A 154 9.84 10.35 6.95
CA ARG A 154 10.24 11.25 8.03
C ARG A 154 10.93 12.50 7.47
N LEU A 155 10.44 13.65 7.88
CA LEU A 155 11.04 14.94 7.57
C LEU A 155 12.41 15.10 8.26
N GLY A 156 13.45 15.40 7.48
CA GLY A 156 14.80 15.69 7.94
C GLY A 156 15.10 17.19 8.04
N THR A 157 16.35 17.50 8.40
CA THR A 157 16.79 18.89 8.65
C THR A 157 16.88 19.72 7.38
N PHE A 158 17.31 19.13 6.25
CA PHE A 158 17.42 19.85 4.99
C PHE A 158 16.04 20.09 4.38
N GLY A 159 15.13 19.13 4.47
CA GLY A 159 13.74 19.26 4.07
C GLY A 159 13.01 20.34 4.89
N SER A 160 13.19 20.32 6.21
CA SER A 160 12.67 21.37 7.11
C SER A 160 13.19 22.76 6.72
N ALA A 161 14.49 22.89 6.47
CA ALA A 161 15.09 24.16 6.07
C ALA A 161 14.58 24.63 4.70
N ALA A 162 14.44 23.71 3.74
CA ALA A 162 13.93 24.01 2.40
C ALA A 162 12.47 24.49 2.44
N LEU A 163 11.61 23.83 3.22
CA LEU A 163 10.21 24.23 3.41
C LEU A 163 10.09 25.62 4.03
N ILE A 164 10.88 25.89 5.07
CA ILE A 164 10.93 27.21 5.71
C ILE A 164 11.32 28.26 4.67
N LEU A 165 12.45 28.07 3.98
CA LEU A 165 12.93 29.01 2.97
C LEU A 165 11.90 29.20 1.86
N TYR A 166 11.30 28.13 1.35
CA TYR A 166 10.28 28.19 0.31
C TYR A 166 9.05 29.00 0.74
N ILE A 167 8.47 28.71 1.91
CA ILE A 167 7.30 29.43 2.40
C ILE A 167 7.64 30.91 2.62
N PHE A 168 8.74 31.22 3.33
CA PHE A 168 9.13 32.61 3.58
C PHE A 168 9.40 33.39 2.28
N THR A 169 10.11 32.80 1.32
CA THR A 169 10.37 33.44 0.03
C THR A 169 9.07 33.61 -0.77
N LYS A 170 8.18 32.61 -0.78
CA LYS A 170 6.87 32.71 -1.44
C LYS A 170 6.03 33.85 -0.86
N LEU A 171 5.93 33.93 0.47
CA LEU A 171 5.21 35.01 1.15
C LEU A 171 5.78 36.38 0.79
N GLN A 172 7.12 36.51 0.78
CA GLN A 172 7.78 37.78 0.49
C GLN A 172 7.59 38.23 -0.96
N LEU A 173 7.76 37.31 -1.92
CA LEU A 173 7.61 37.63 -3.35
C LEU A 173 6.16 38.00 -3.70
N LEU A 174 5.19 37.24 -3.17
CA LEU A 174 3.78 37.54 -3.34
C LEU A 174 3.38 38.84 -2.61
N ALA A 175 3.96 39.11 -1.45
CA ALA A 175 3.72 40.37 -0.76
C ALA A 175 4.27 41.58 -1.54
N ALA A 176 5.45 41.42 -2.15
CA ALA A 176 6.08 42.43 -2.99
C ALA A 176 5.27 42.72 -4.27
N LEU A 177 4.63 41.70 -4.84
CA LEU A 177 3.74 41.85 -5.99
C LEU A 177 2.54 42.75 -5.70
N GLY A 178 2.09 42.86 -4.46
CA GLY A 178 1.04 43.78 -4.09
C GLY A 178 -0.38 43.22 -4.28
N SER A 179 -1.38 44.08 -4.05
CA SER A 179 -2.78 43.75 -4.27
C SER A 179 -3.08 43.47 -5.74
N SER A 180 -4.04 42.59 -6.00
CA SER A 180 -4.44 42.21 -7.34
C SER A 180 -5.05 43.37 -8.12
N ARG A 181 -4.64 43.52 -9.37
CA ARG A 181 -5.20 44.43 -10.37
C ARG A 181 -5.51 43.62 -11.62
N TRP A 182 -6.79 43.35 -11.85
CA TRP A 182 -7.25 42.52 -12.96
C TRP A 182 -7.59 43.40 -14.16
N GLU A 183 -6.63 43.56 -15.07
CA GLU A 183 -6.86 44.15 -16.38
C GLU A 183 -6.70 43.03 -17.42
N ILE A 184 -7.82 42.50 -17.89
CA ILE A 184 -7.81 41.42 -18.88
C ILE A 184 -7.63 42.04 -20.26
N TYR A 185 -6.61 41.58 -20.98
CA TYR A 185 -6.28 42.03 -22.33
C TYR A 185 -7.48 41.94 -23.28
N ASP A 186 -7.96 43.07 -23.80
CA ASP A 186 -9.11 43.12 -24.70
C ASP A 186 -8.64 42.99 -26.15
N PHE A 187 -8.62 41.75 -26.67
CA PHE A 187 -8.16 41.43 -28.02
C PHE A 187 -8.91 42.22 -29.10
N VAL A 188 -10.17 42.62 -28.83
CA VAL A 188 -11.00 43.44 -29.72
C VAL A 188 -10.51 44.90 -29.78
N THR A 189 -10.00 45.44 -28.67
CA THR A 189 -9.49 46.83 -28.59
C THR A 189 -8.12 46.96 -29.25
N TYR A 190 -7.30 45.90 -29.19
CA TYR A 190 -6.02 45.82 -29.93
C TYR A 190 -6.23 45.83 -31.46
N ILE A 191 -7.26 45.15 -31.97
CA ILE A 191 -7.57 45.13 -33.41
C ILE A 191 -8.28 46.43 -33.86
N ASN A 192 -9.10 47.06 -33.01
CA ASN A 192 -9.93 48.21 -33.39
C ASN A 192 -9.29 49.60 -33.14
N GLY A 193 -8.04 49.69 -32.65
CA GLY A 193 -7.26 50.93 -32.67
C GLY A 193 -7.77 52.11 -31.83
N GLN A 194 -8.68 51.90 -30.88
CA GLN A 194 -9.18 52.97 -30.01
C GLN A 194 -8.64 52.83 -28.58
N ALA A 195 -7.41 53.30 -28.35
CA ALA A 195 -6.91 53.60 -27.02
C ALA A 195 -6.98 55.11 -26.79
N THR A 196 -7.98 55.60 -26.05
CA THR A 196 -7.98 56.96 -25.52
C THR A 196 -7.30 56.95 -24.16
N CYS A 197 -6.04 57.37 -24.14
CA CYS A 197 -5.26 57.65 -22.95
C CYS A 197 -5.73 58.97 -22.30
N PHE A 198 -6.05 58.94 -21.01
CA PHE A 198 -6.19 60.14 -20.17
C PHE A 198 -5.43 59.92 -18.86
N SER A 199 -4.12 60.20 -18.89
CA SER A 199 -3.37 60.92 -17.86
C SER A 199 -1.93 61.05 -18.33
N ALA A 200 -1.44 62.28 -18.35
CA ALA A 200 -0.15 62.70 -18.89
C ALA A 200 1.05 62.28 -18.01
N ASP A 201 2.21 62.24 -18.65
CA ASP A 201 3.57 62.25 -18.08
C ASP A 201 4.27 60.91 -17.79
N ILE A 202 4.05 59.88 -18.61
CA ILE A 202 5.05 58.82 -18.85
C ILE A 202 5.04 58.49 -20.36
N GLU A 203 6.20 58.55 -21.01
CA GLU A 203 6.37 58.19 -22.42
C GLU A 203 5.82 56.78 -22.71
N PRO A 204 5.01 56.59 -23.76
CA PRO A 204 4.49 55.28 -24.12
C PRO A 204 5.61 54.49 -24.81
N ASN A 205 6.31 53.66 -24.06
CA ASN A 205 7.06 52.57 -24.68
C ASN A 205 6.06 51.69 -25.44
N LEU A 206 6.36 51.39 -26.70
CA LEU A 206 5.56 50.62 -27.67
C LEU A 206 5.21 49.18 -27.21
N LEU A 207 5.54 48.83 -25.97
CA LEU A 207 5.41 47.52 -25.33
C LEU A 207 4.73 47.58 -23.94
N SER A 208 4.37 48.75 -23.41
CA SER A 208 3.64 48.86 -22.14
C SER A 208 2.13 48.94 -22.41
N CYS A 209 1.50 47.81 -22.67
CA CYS A 209 0.05 47.69 -22.79
C CYS A 209 -0.45 46.78 -21.65
N GLY A 210 -1.39 47.30 -20.85
CA GLY A 210 -1.82 46.77 -19.54
C GLY A 210 -2.10 45.26 -19.51
N GLY A 211 -1.47 44.59 -18.55
CA GLY A 211 -1.77 43.23 -18.13
C GLY A 211 -2.19 43.22 -16.66
N SER A 212 -2.83 42.14 -16.23
CA SER A 212 -3.16 41.92 -14.83
C SER A 212 -1.88 41.86 -13.99
N GLN A 213 -1.85 42.61 -12.89
CA GLN A 213 -0.69 42.71 -11.99
C GLN A 213 -1.09 42.36 -10.55
N GLY A 214 -0.11 42.16 -9.67
CA GLY A 214 -0.36 41.81 -8.28
C GLY A 214 -0.31 40.32 -7.99
N ALA A 215 -0.49 39.98 -6.71
CA ALA A 215 -0.34 38.62 -6.22
C ALA A 215 -1.41 37.66 -6.76
N GLY A 216 -2.66 38.10 -6.96
CA GLY A 216 -3.74 37.26 -7.46
C GLY A 216 -3.49 36.68 -8.86
N PRO A 217 -3.21 37.50 -9.89
CA PRO A 217 -2.87 36.99 -11.22
C PRO A 217 -1.59 36.16 -11.22
N ALA A 218 -0.61 36.54 -10.37
CA ALA A 218 0.64 35.79 -10.22
C ALA A 218 0.40 34.40 -9.64
N LEU A 219 -0.50 34.25 -8.66
CA LEU A 219 -0.90 32.96 -8.09
C LEU A 219 -1.47 32.04 -9.18
N ILE A 220 -2.32 32.55 -10.07
CA ILE A 220 -2.86 31.76 -11.20
C ILE A 220 -1.74 31.31 -12.12
N VAL A 221 -0.92 32.25 -12.58
CA VAL A 221 0.15 31.97 -13.56
C VAL A 221 1.18 31.02 -12.97
N ALA A 222 1.64 31.25 -11.75
CA ALA A 222 2.65 30.42 -11.13
C ALA A 222 2.14 29.00 -10.86
N HIS A 223 0.92 28.85 -10.32
CA HIS A 223 0.33 27.52 -10.13
C HIS A 223 0.12 26.77 -11.46
N THR A 224 -0.15 27.48 -12.55
CA THR A 224 -0.32 26.88 -13.88
C THR A 224 1.02 26.51 -14.51
N LEU A 225 1.91 27.49 -14.66
CA LEU A 225 3.17 27.36 -15.39
C LEU A 225 4.16 26.44 -14.68
N ALA A 226 4.27 26.51 -13.35
CA ALA A 226 5.22 25.66 -12.63
C ALA A 226 4.91 24.17 -12.86
N ARG A 227 3.62 23.81 -12.97
CA ARG A 227 3.16 22.45 -13.25
C ARG A 227 3.39 21.97 -14.68
N LEU A 228 3.79 22.85 -15.61
CA LEU A 228 4.22 22.45 -16.97
C LEU A 228 5.54 21.66 -16.94
N THR A 229 6.37 21.87 -15.91
CA THR A 229 7.65 21.19 -15.75
C THR A 229 7.50 19.66 -15.64
N ALA A 230 6.47 19.18 -14.93
CA ALA A 230 6.26 17.75 -14.69
C ALA A 230 5.96 16.94 -15.98
N PRO A 231 4.94 17.25 -16.81
CA PRO A 231 4.69 16.50 -18.03
C PRO A 231 5.87 16.61 -19.02
N TYR A 232 6.57 17.74 -19.04
CA TYR A 232 7.80 17.90 -19.83
C TYR A 232 8.91 16.94 -19.38
N LEU A 233 9.18 16.89 -18.07
CA LEU A 233 10.22 16.04 -17.49
C LEU A 233 9.90 14.55 -17.61
N ILE A 234 8.64 14.15 -17.39
CA ILE A 234 8.16 12.77 -17.54
C ILE A 234 8.34 12.28 -18.98
N TRP A 235 8.05 13.14 -19.97
CA TRP A 235 8.29 12.80 -21.37
C TRP A 235 9.77 12.73 -21.72
N ARG A 236 10.59 13.62 -21.16
CA ARG A 236 11.99 13.79 -21.57
C ARG A 236 12.96 12.86 -20.85
N CYS A 237 12.67 12.47 -19.61
CA CYS A 237 13.55 11.70 -18.72
C CYS A 237 12.92 10.36 -18.35
N ASP A 238 13.77 9.39 -18.03
CA ASP A 238 13.30 8.12 -17.47
C ASP A 238 12.73 8.33 -16.06
N TYR A 239 11.61 7.67 -15.78
CA TYR A 239 11.00 7.66 -14.45
C TYR A 239 11.72 6.61 -13.59
N ILE A 240 12.08 6.94 -12.36
CA ILE A 240 12.81 6.05 -11.45
C ILE A 240 11.80 5.35 -10.54
N GLN A 241 12.03 4.06 -10.27
CA GLN A 241 11.25 3.30 -9.31
C GLN A 241 11.59 3.72 -7.88
N ASP A 242 10.57 4.08 -7.11
CA ASP A 242 10.69 4.26 -5.66
C ASP A 242 10.94 2.90 -4.99
N SER A 243 11.85 2.85 -4.02
CA SER A 243 12.16 1.65 -3.22
C SER A 243 11.35 1.57 -1.92
N GLY A 244 10.46 2.54 -1.69
CA GLY A 244 9.50 2.57 -0.58
C GLY A 244 8.19 1.80 -0.86
N PRO A 245 7.22 1.87 0.07
CA PRO A 245 5.92 1.18 -0.03
C PRO A 245 5.04 1.59 -1.23
N LYS A 246 5.49 2.57 -2.03
CA LYS A 246 4.84 3.07 -3.25
C LYS A 246 5.38 2.42 -4.53
N SER A 247 6.30 1.45 -4.44
CA SER A 247 7.05 0.86 -5.57
C SER A 247 6.18 0.26 -6.69
N ASN A 248 5.03 -0.34 -6.36
CA ASN A 248 4.09 -0.91 -7.35
C ASN A 248 3.44 0.15 -8.23
N PHE A 249 2.95 1.24 -7.63
CA PHE A 249 2.37 2.38 -8.35
C PHE A 249 3.38 3.01 -9.34
N TYR A 250 4.63 3.16 -8.92
CA TYR A 250 5.67 3.73 -9.79
C TYR A 250 6.16 2.76 -10.88
N SER A 251 6.00 1.44 -10.71
CA SER A 251 6.31 0.45 -11.75
C SER A 251 5.45 0.64 -12.99
N PHE A 252 4.16 0.94 -12.82
CA PHE A 252 3.28 1.31 -13.91
C PHE A 252 3.77 2.60 -14.61
N MET A 253 4.16 3.62 -13.82
CA MET A 253 4.60 4.90 -14.36
C MET A 253 5.83 4.80 -15.26
N ILE A 254 6.78 3.92 -14.93
CA ILE A 254 8.00 3.67 -15.72
C ILE A 254 7.66 3.19 -17.12
N ARG A 255 6.68 2.29 -17.23
CA ARG A 255 6.31 1.66 -18.49
C ARG A 255 5.34 2.48 -19.30
N ALA A 256 4.45 3.19 -18.63
CA ALA A 256 3.44 4.04 -19.25
C ALA A 256 3.94 5.44 -19.62
N LYS A 257 5.25 5.74 -19.53
CA LYS A 257 5.80 7.08 -19.82
C LYS A 257 5.43 7.62 -21.22
N PHE A 258 5.22 6.73 -22.19
CA PHE A 258 4.82 7.09 -23.55
C PHE A 258 3.37 7.58 -23.67
N LEU A 259 2.52 7.38 -22.64
CA LEU A 259 1.16 7.93 -22.60
C LEU A 259 1.14 9.47 -22.49
N VAL A 260 2.25 10.09 -22.05
CA VAL A 260 2.46 11.54 -22.12
C VAL A 260 3.12 11.88 -23.46
N SER A 261 2.31 11.88 -24.52
CA SER A 261 2.77 12.11 -25.90
C SER A 261 3.14 13.57 -26.17
N LEU A 262 3.96 13.82 -27.20
CA LEU A 262 4.33 15.18 -27.62
C LEU A 262 3.12 16.10 -27.91
N PRO A 263 2.03 15.64 -28.56
CA PRO A 263 0.79 16.42 -28.71
C PRO A 263 0.16 16.85 -27.37
N ARG A 264 0.25 16.00 -26.34
CA ARG A 264 -0.28 16.30 -25.00
C ARG A 264 0.55 17.36 -24.28
N ILE A 265 1.87 17.31 -24.44
CA ILE A 265 2.76 18.37 -23.94
C ILE A 265 2.51 19.68 -24.68
N PHE A 266 2.31 19.60 -26.00
CA PHE A 266 1.97 20.78 -26.80
C PHE A 266 0.64 21.40 -26.35
N PHE A 267 -0.35 20.60 -25.99
CA PHE A 267 -1.58 21.10 -25.35
C PHE A 267 -1.29 21.82 -24.05
N SER A 268 -0.55 21.20 -23.13
CA SER A 268 -0.16 21.81 -21.85
C SER A 268 0.54 23.14 -22.07
N LEU A 269 1.47 23.18 -23.02
CA LEU A 269 2.22 24.38 -23.42
C LEU A 269 1.30 25.47 -23.97
N LEU A 270 0.40 25.12 -24.89
CA LEU A 270 -0.53 26.07 -25.50
C LEU A 270 -1.52 26.63 -24.47
N PHE A 271 -2.03 25.80 -23.56
CA PHE A 271 -2.87 26.22 -22.45
C PHE A 271 -2.13 27.20 -21.53
N CYS A 272 -0.91 26.84 -21.10
CA CYS A 272 -0.03 27.68 -20.31
C CYS A 272 0.26 29.02 -20.97
N TYR A 273 0.63 29.00 -22.25
CA TYR A 273 0.91 30.19 -23.04
C TYR A 273 -0.32 31.08 -23.17
N GLY A 274 -1.47 30.49 -23.51
CA GLY A 274 -2.74 31.21 -23.69
C GLY A 274 -3.23 31.86 -22.41
N LEU A 275 -3.21 31.13 -21.29
CA LEU A 275 -3.61 31.66 -19.98
C LEU A 275 -2.68 32.79 -19.54
N THR A 276 -1.36 32.58 -19.65
CA THR A 276 -0.39 33.59 -19.24
C THR A 276 -0.44 34.81 -20.16
N ALA A 277 -0.64 34.61 -21.46
CA ALA A 277 -0.81 35.71 -22.41
C ALA A 277 -2.10 36.48 -22.17
N ALA A 278 -3.18 35.82 -21.74
CA ALA A 278 -4.42 36.49 -21.38
C ALA A 278 -4.29 37.36 -20.13
N LEU A 279 -3.43 36.98 -19.18
CA LEU A 279 -3.21 37.71 -17.93
C LEU A 279 -2.10 38.77 -18.05
N TYR A 280 -0.93 38.42 -18.59
CA TYR A 280 0.28 39.27 -18.60
C TYR A 280 0.73 39.68 -20.02
N GLY A 281 0.01 39.28 -21.07
CA GLY A 281 0.38 39.57 -22.45
C GLY A 281 1.37 38.56 -23.06
N PRO A 282 1.45 38.51 -24.40
CA PRO A 282 2.21 37.48 -25.11
C PRO A 282 3.72 37.57 -24.89
N GLN A 283 4.27 38.76 -24.62
CA GLN A 283 5.72 38.94 -24.37
C GLN A 283 6.14 38.31 -23.04
N ILE A 284 5.45 38.66 -21.95
CA ILE A 284 5.72 38.08 -20.62
C ILE A 284 5.44 36.57 -20.64
N SER A 285 4.37 36.15 -21.32
CA SER A 285 4.08 34.73 -21.52
C SER A 285 5.24 33.99 -22.18
N THR A 286 5.81 34.54 -23.26
CA THR A 286 6.97 33.96 -23.94
C THR A 286 8.19 33.87 -23.01
N GLN A 287 8.49 34.94 -22.28
CA GLN A 287 9.63 34.99 -21.35
C GLN A 287 9.49 33.96 -20.23
N LEU A 288 8.32 33.88 -19.59
CA LEU A 288 8.07 32.93 -18.52
C LEU A 288 8.09 31.48 -19.02
N ILE A 289 7.53 31.20 -20.21
CA ILE A 289 7.61 29.87 -20.83
C ILE A 289 9.06 29.46 -21.06
N ILE A 290 9.89 30.35 -21.60
CA ILE A 290 11.32 30.08 -21.80
C ILE A 290 12.01 29.83 -20.45
N GLY A 291 11.73 30.67 -19.44
CA GLY A 291 12.30 30.51 -18.10
C GLY A 291 11.92 29.18 -17.44
N VAL A 292 10.63 28.81 -17.50
CA VAL A 292 10.12 27.53 -17.01
C VAL A 292 10.75 26.36 -17.75
N TRP A 293 10.91 26.46 -19.06
CA TRP A 293 11.59 25.45 -19.86
C TRP A 293 13.06 25.29 -19.46
N ILE A 294 13.78 26.39 -19.21
CA ILE A 294 15.15 26.35 -18.69
C ILE A 294 15.19 25.70 -17.30
N CYS A 295 14.28 26.07 -16.38
CA CYS A 295 14.20 25.43 -15.06
C CYS A 295 13.98 23.91 -15.19
N ALA A 296 13.06 23.49 -16.06
CA ALA A 296 12.79 22.08 -16.33
C ALA A 296 14.00 21.37 -16.95
N GLU A 297 14.69 21.98 -17.91
CA GLU A 297 15.90 21.41 -18.51
C GLU A 297 17.04 21.28 -17.50
N CYS A 298 17.27 22.30 -16.67
CA CYS A 298 18.26 22.23 -15.61
C CYS A 298 17.94 21.12 -14.61
N ALA A 299 16.68 21.02 -14.17
CA ALA A 299 16.22 19.95 -13.30
C ALA A 299 16.39 18.57 -13.96
N GLY A 300 16.04 18.43 -15.24
CA GLY A 300 16.18 17.18 -15.98
C GLY A 300 17.65 16.76 -16.17
N ILE A 301 18.55 17.70 -16.48
CA ILE A 301 20.00 17.43 -16.55
C ILE A 301 20.50 16.98 -15.19
N TYR A 302 20.07 17.65 -14.12
CA TYR A 302 20.46 17.30 -12.76
C TYR A 302 19.95 15.91 -12.36
N GLY A 303 18.65 15.63 -12.55
CA GLY A 303 18.02 14.34 -12.28
C GLY A 303 18.71 13.20 -13.04
N ARG A 304 18.99 13.36 -14.34
CA ARG A 304 19.74 12.36 -15.12
C ARG A 304 21.15 12.11 -14.59
N LYS A 305 21.85 13.14 -14.09
CA LYS A 305 23.23 13.00 -13.60
C LYS A 305 23.31 12.46 -12.17
N LYS A 306 22.34 12.76 -11.31
CA LYS A 306 22.38 12.44 -9.87
C LYS A 306 21.46 11.29 -9.47
N LEU A 307 20.32 11.14 -10.15
CA LEU A 307 19.31 10.14 -9.85
C LEU A 307 19.18 9.07 -10.95
N GLU A 308 19.75 9.34 -12.14
CA GLU A 308 19.57 8.59 -13.39
C GLU A 308 18.13 8.65 -13.95
N GLY A 309 17.41 9.74 -13.68
CA GLY A 309 16.03 9.92 -14.10
C GLY A 309 15.30 10.95 -13.24
N VAL A 310 13.97 10.84 -13.16
CA VAL A 310 13.08 11.68 -12.34
C VAL A 310 12.10 10.81 -11.55
N MET A 311 11.63 11.29 -10.40
CA MET A 311 10.60 10.64 -9.58
C MET A 311 9.60 11.67 -9.06
N GLY A 312 8.47 11.22 -8.52
CA GLY A 312 7.36 12.08 -8.08
C GLY A 312 7.82 13.25 -7.20
N ASP A 313 8.58 12.96 -6.15
CA ASP A 313 9.04 13.96 -5.18
C ASP A 313 9.99 14.98 -5.82
N PHE A 314 10.88 14.53 -6.70
CA PHE A 314 11.76 15.41 -7.49
C PHE A 314 10.98 16.34 -8.42
N LEU A 315 9.87 15.86 -9.01
CA LEU A 315 8.96 16.70 -9.80
C LEU A 315 8.24 17.72 -8.91
N GLY A 316 7.79 17.32 -7.72
CA GLY A 316 7.19 18.21 -6.71
C GLY A 316 8.14 19.34 -6.31
N GLY A 317 9.39 19.02 -5.96
CA GLY A 317 10.42 20.01 -5.64
C GLY A 317 10.74 20.96 -6.82
N THR A 318 10.76 20.43 -8.05
CA THR A 318 10.95 21.24 -9.27
C THR A 318 9.80 22.23 -9.47
N ILE A 319 8.56 21.83 -9.21
CA ILE A 319 7.38 22.69 -9.28
C ILE A 319 7.50 23.82 -8.25
N CYS A 320 7.81 23.53 -6.98
CA CYS A 320 7.98 24.55 -5.94
C CYS A 320 9.07 25.57 -6.30
N PHE A 321 10.23 25.09 -6.78
CA PHE A 321 11.31 25.99 -7.21
C PHE A 321 10.90 26.88 -8.40
N THR A 322 10.25 26.28 -9.40
CA THR A 322 9.79 27.01 -10.60
C THR A 322 8.72 28.04 -10.25
N GLU A 323 7.87 27.75 -9.28
CA GLU A 323 6.87 28.69 -8.77
C GLU A 323 7.53 29.95 -8.17
N LEU A 324 8.57 29.79 -7.34
CA LEU A 324 9.35 30.91 -6.82
C LEU A 324 10.04 31.70 -7.94
N PHE A 325 10.58 31.02 -8.95
CA PHE A 325 11.18 31.66 -10.12
C PHE A 325 10.17 32.55 -10.86
N ILE A 326 8.94 32.06 -11.04
CA ILE A 326 7.87 32.84 -11.70
C ILE A 326 7.49 34.05 -10.85
N TYR A 327 7.31 33.88 -9.53
CA TYR A 327 7.02 35.01 -8.65
C TYR A 327 8.14 36.04 -8.65
N ALA A 328 9.40 35.62 -8.61
CA ALA A 328 10.55 36.51 -8.68
C ALA A 328 10.59 37.26 -10.02
N SER A 329 10.33 36.57 -11.12
CA SER A 329 10.30 37.16 -12.47
C SER A 329 9.16 38.18 -12.62
N LEU A 330 8.02 37.95 -11.98
CA LEU A 330 6.87 38.84 -12.01
C LEU A 330 6.98 40.01 -11.02
N ALA A 331 7.66 39.84 -9.88
CA ALA A 331 7.82 40.87 -8.85
C ALA A 331 8.74 42.03 -9.28
N GLY A 332 9.49 41.87 -10.38
CA GLY A 332 10.12 42.97 -11.09
C GLY A 332 11.58 43.21 -10.71
N GLY A 333 12.39 43.29 -11.77
CA GLY A 333 13.83 43.51 -11.75
C GLY A 333 14.60 42.21 -11.88
N SER A 334 15.73 42.20 -12.60
CA SER A 334 16.58 41.01 -12.77
C SER A 334 16.73 40.24 -11.45
N ILE A 335 16.91 38.91 -11.45
CA ILE A 335 17.10 38.11 -10.21
C ILE A 335 18.04 38.79 -9.19
N LEU A 336 19.01 39.58 -9.68
CA LEU A 336 19.93 40.42 -8.92
C LEU A 336 19.27 41.59 -8.15
N GLU A 337 18.25 42.24 -8.70
CA GLU A 337 17.44 43.28 -8.05
C GLU A 337 16.49 42.71 -6.99
N THR A 338 15.90 41.53 -7.22
CA THR A 338 15.04 40.85 -6.23
C THR A 338 15.83 40.49 -4.96
N VAL A 339 17.09 40.05 -5.11
CA VAL A 339 18.01 39.80 -3.98
C VAL A 339 18.36 41.09 -3.22
N LYS A 340 18.61 42.20 -3.94
CA LYS A 340 18.84 43.52 -3.32
C LYS A 340 17.60 44.04 -2.56
N LEU A 341 16.42 43.88 -3.14
CA LEU A 341 15.15 44.32 -2.55
C LEU A 341 14.79 43.51 -1.30
N CYS A 342 15.08 42.20 -1.25
CA CYS A 342 14.92 41.40 -0.02
C CYS A 342 15.81 41.92 1.12
N PHE A 343 17.01 42.42 0.81
CA PHE A 343 17.92 43.03 1.78
C PHE A 343 17.45 44.42 2.25
N GLN A 344 16.76 45.17 1.40
CA GLN A 344 16.22 46.50 1.71
C GLN A 344 14.84 46.44 2.40
N ALA A 345 14.02 45.43 2.09
CA ALA A 345 12.72 45.20 2.73
C ALA A 345 12.83 44.77 4.21
N LEU A 346 14.00 44.25 4.61
CA LEU A 346 14.38 44.06 6.01
C LEU A 346 14.52 45.39 6.79
N MET A 347 14.50 46.55 6.12
CA MET A 347 14.90 47.84 6.72
C MET A 347 13.86 48.98 6.65
N ASN A 348 12.61 48.82 6.19
CA ASN A 348 11.62 49.90 6.42
C ASN A 348 10.12 49.52 6.34
N ARG A 349 9.34 50.16 7.24
CA ARG A 349 7.87 50.08 7.37
C ARG A 349 7.19 51.24 6.62
N ASN A 350 6.11 50.95 5.86
CA ASN A 350 4.77 51.58 6.00
C ASN A 350 3.90 51.51 4.72
N ASN A 351 2.69 50.95 4.93
CA ASN A 351 1.35 51.37 4.46
C ASN A 351 0.81 51.17 3.03
N TYR A 352 -0.48 50.81 3.07
CA TYR A 352 -1.48 50.46 2.07
C TYR A 352 -2.39 51.63 1.64
N SER A 353 -3.08 51.49 0.50
CA SER A 353 -4.55 51.69 0.37
C SER A 353 -5.06 51.32 -1.05
N VAL A 354 -5.98 50.34 -1.21
CA VAL A 354 -7.48 50.34 -1.42
C VAL A 354 -7.93 50.89 -2.82
N LEU A 355 -8.78 50.28 -3.69
CA LEU A 355 -10.26 50.02 -3.75
C LEU A 355 -10.62 49.37 -5.14
N GLU A 356 -11.43 48.30 -5.29
CA GLU A 356 -12.91 48.11 -5.56
C GLU A 356 -13.44 47.98 -7.03
N GLY A 357 -14.38 47.00 -7.23
CA GLY A 357 -15.47 46.89 -8.25
C GLY A 357 -15.15 46.25 -9.63
N GLU A 358 -15.89 45.34 -10.28
CA GLU A 358 -17.22 44.71 -10.16
C GLU A 358 -17.29 43.35 -10.91
N LYS A 359 -18.26 42.48 -10.54
CA LYS A 359 -18.33 41.02 -10.76
C LYS A 359 -19.21 40.40 -11.88
N PRO A 360 -19.87 41.05 -12.87
CA PRO A 360 -20.77 40.29 -13.76
C PRO A 360 -20.10 39.65 -14.99
N ARG A 361 -18.82 39.94 -15.27
CA ARG A 361 -18.17 39.56 -16.55
C ARG A 361 -17.44 38.22 -16.56
N LEU A 362 -17.19 37.62 -15.39
CA LEU A 362 -16.45 36.35 -15.28
C LEU A 362 -17.26 35.13 -15.73
N PHE A 363 -18.58 35.14 -15.54
CA PHE A 363 -19.45 34.01 -15.85
C PHE A 363 -19.58 33.76 -17.36
N LEU A 364 -19.65 34.82 -18.17
CA LEU A 364 -19.70 34.71 -19.62
C LEU A 364 -18.39 34.21 -20.25
N ARG A 365 -17.25 34.42 -19.58
CA ARG A 365 -15.92 34.02 -20.07
C ARG A 365 -15.56 32.58 -19.71
N PHE A 366 -16.14 32.04 -18.64
CA PHE A 366 -16.02 30.63 -18.28
C PHE A 366 -16.75 29.71 -19.29
N ALA A 367 -17.91 30.15 -19.79
CA ALA A 367 -18.69 29.39 -20.76
C ALA A 367 -18.02 29.26 -22.14
N SER A 368 -17.23 30.25 -22.57
CA SER A 368 -16.53 30.21 -23.87
C SER A 368 -15.30 29.29 -23.87
N MET A 369 -14.59 29.17 -22.73
CA MET A 369 -13.46 28.25 -22.59
C MET A 369 -13.87 26.77 -22.60
N ALA A 370 -15.07 26.45 -22.08
CA ALA A 370 -15.61 25.08 -22.12
C ALA A 370 -15.90 24.59 -23.54
N ILE A 371 -16.27 25.50 -24.46
CA ILE A 371 -16.57 25.19 -25.86
C ILE A 371 -15.27 24.95 -26.65
N LEU A 372 -14.24 25.75 -26.42
CA LEU A 372 -12.92 25.58 -27.06
C LEU A 372 -12.24 24.26 -26.63
N TYR A 373 -12.42 23.85 -25.38
CA TYR A 373 -11.98 22.55 -24.88
C TYR A 373 -12.63 21.37 -25.63
N GLN A 374 -13.92 21.45 -25.97
CA GLN A 374 -14.62 20.41 -26.72
C GLN A 374 -14.12 20.27 -28.16
N VAL A 375 -13.83 21.38 -28.83
CA VAL A 375 -13.27 21.37 -30.20
C VAL A 375 -11.86 20.78 -30.22
N TRP A 376 -11.05 21.07 -29.20
CA TRP A 376 -9.71 20.51 -29.05
C TRP A 376 -9.72 19.00 -28.82
N CYS A 377 -10.61 18.50 -27.95
CA CYS A 377 -10.77 17.05 -27.72
C CYS A 377 -11.05 16.30 -29.03
N TRP A 378 -11.80 16.90 -29.95
CA TRP A 378 -12.10 16.30 -31.26
C TRP A 378 -10.87 16.23 -32.19
N LEU A 379 -9.99 17.23 -32.18
CA LEU A 379 -8.78 17.27 -33.00
C LEU A 379 -7.68 16.31 -32.53
N VAL A 380 -7.49 16.16 -31.22
CA VAL A 380 -6.54 15.19 -30.64
C VAL A 380 -6.90 13.76 -31.06
N VAL A 381 -8.20 13.44 -31.08
CA VAL A 381 -8.70 12.13 -31.50
C VAL A 381 -8.35 11.78 -32.94
N LEU A 382 -8.36 12.77 -33.84
CA LEU A 382 -8.04 12.57 -35.26
C LEU A 382 -6.55 12.34 -35.51
N ILE A 383 -5.69 12.97 -34.71
CA ILE A 383 -4.23 12.92 -34.88
C ILE A 383 -3.65 11.66 -34.22
N GLU A 384 -4.08 11.30 -33.00
CA GLU A 384 -3.60 10.12 -32.28
C GLU A 384 -3.93 8.82 -33.06
N ARG A 385 -5.13 8.74 -33.66
CA ARG A 385 -5.54 7.59 -34.50
C ARG A 385 -4.62 7.37 -35.72
N LYS A 386 -4.05 8.44 -36.27
CA LYS A 386 -3.13 8.39 -37.43
C LYS A 386 -1.68 8.08 -37.03
N TYR A 387 -1.33 8.28 -35.77
CA TYR A 387 -0.02 7.96 -35.21
C TYR A 387 0.06 6.48 -34.81
N GLU A 388 -0.98 5.96 -34.14
CA GLU A 388 -1.10 4.54 -33.76
C GLU A 388 -1.09 3.62 -34.99
N GLU A 389 -1.82 3.96 -36.07
CA GLU A 389 -1.83 3.18 -37.31
C GLU A 389 -0.47 3.10 -38.04
N ASN A 390 0.45 4.03 -37.77
CA ASN A 390 1.76 4.10 -38.44
C ASN A 390 2.89 3.42 -37.65
N GLU A 391 2.80 3.38 -36.31
CA GLU A 391 3.77 2.68 -35.47
C GLU A 391 3.44 1.19 -35.32
N LEU A 392 2.15 0.79 -35.30
CA LEU A 392 1.73 -0.63 -35.31
C LEU A 392 2.15 -1.39 -36.58
N LYS A 393 2.44 -0.70 -37.69
CA LYS A 393 2.95 -1.33 -38.93
C LYS A 393 4.46 -1.57 -38.95
N LYS A 394 5.21 -1.04 -37.99
CA LYS A 394 6.68 -1.18 -37.96
C LYS A 394 7.17 -2.30 -37.06
N GLU A 395 6.33 -2.85 -36.17
CA GLU A 395 6.76 -3.85 -35.17
C GLU A 395 6.07 -5.23 -35.27
N ILE A 396 5.37 -5.54 -36.36
CA ILE A 396 4.77 -6.87 -36.57
C ILE A 396 5.37 -7.54 -37.82
N PRO A 397 6.28 -8.51 -37.68
CA PRO A 397 6.57 -9.46 -38.75
C PRO A 397 5.39 -10.43 -38.94
N ASP A 398 5.15 -10.80 -40.21
CA ASP A 398 3.98 -11.51 -40.72
C ASP A 398 3.42 -12.67 -39.87
N GLU A 399 2.09 -12.63 -39.72
CA GLU A 399 1.15 -13.49 -38.98
C GLU A 399 1.05 -14.96 -39.48
N LYS A 400 2.08 -15.49 -40.14
CA LYS A 400 2.09 -16.86 -40.69
C LYS A 400 2.80 -17.92 -39.83
N ILE A 401 3.43 -17.55 -38.72
CA ILE A 401 4.25 -18.47 -37.92
C ILE A 401 3.48 -19.08 -36.72
N ILE A 402 2.34 -18.51 -36.32
CA ILE A 402 1.65 -18.86 -35.05
C ILE A 402 0.84 -20.17 -35.11
N LYS A 403 0.64 -20.79 -36.29
CA LYS A 403 -0.09 -22.07 -36.38
C LYS A 403 0.77 -23.33 -36.23
N THR A 404 2.09 -23.20 -36.09
CA THR A 404 3.01 -24.35 -35.99
C THR A 404 3.59 -24.58 -34.58
N SER A 405 3.32 -23.72 -33.59
CA SER A 405 3.87 -23.86 -32.23
C SER A 405 2.98 -24.63 -31.25
N LYS A 406 1.72 -24.94 -31.59
CA LYS A 406 0.83 -25.72 -30.72
C LYS A 406 1.11 -27.23 -30.66
N GLU A 407 2.10 -27.74 -31.40
CA GLU A 407 2.45 -29.17 -31.41
C GLU A 407 3.85 -29.48 -30.83
N LYS A 408 4.54 -28.52 -30.20
CA LYS A 408 5.92 -28.72 -29.71
C LYS A 408 6.17 -28.64 -28.20
N SER A 409 5.16 -28.55 -27.33
CA SER A 409 5.38 -28.52 -25.87
C SER A 409 5.41 -29.92 -25.23
N ALA A 410 6.31 -30.79 -25.71
CA ALA A 410 6.54 -32.10 -25.12
C ALA A 410 8.05 -32.42 -24.95
N SER A 411 8.86 -31.41 -24.63
CA SER A 411 10.16 -31.65 -23.99
C SER A 411 10.21 -30.85 -22.69
N SER A 412 9.99 -31.53 -21.57
CA SER A 412 10.27 -30.98 -20.23
C SER A 412 11.73 -30.55 -20.14
N SER A 413 11.99 -29.39 -19.54
CA SER A 413 13.37 -28.97 -19.29
C SER A 413 14.09 -30.03 -18.44
N PRO A 414 15.35 -30.38 -18.75
CA PRO A 414 16.08 -31.44 -18.03
C PRO A 414 16.12 -31.26 -16.50
N GLN A 415 16.12 -30.01 -16.03
CA GLN A 415 16.12 -29.64 -14.62
C GLN A 415 14.75 -29.91 -13.96
N LYS A 416 13.64 -29.69 -14.67
CA LYS A 416 12.29 -30.04 -14.19
C LYS A 416 12.15 -31.55 -13.98
N GLU A 417 12.67 -32.34 -14.92
CA GLU A 417 12.71 -33.81 -14.77
C GLU A 417 13.62 -34.24 -13.62
N SER A 418 14.78 -33.63 -13.49
CA SER A 418 15.71 -33.89 -12.38
C SER A 418 15.05 -33.66 -11.02
N ALA A 419 14.46 -32.47 -10.80
CA ALA A 419 13.76 -32.13 -9.56
C ALA A 419 12.59 -33.08 -9.29
N GLN A 420 11.81 -33.42 -10.31
CA GLN A 420 10.69 -34.37 -10.19
C GLN A 420 11.15 -35.79 -9.83
N ASN A 421 12.32 -36.22 -10.31
CA ASN A 421 12.92 -37.51 -9.98
C ASN A 421 13.42 -37.55 -8.53
N VAL A 422 14.07 -36.47 -8.06
CA VAL A 422 14.50 -36.35 -6.65
C VAL A 422 13.29 -36.36 -5.71
N LEU A 423 12.21 -35.64 -6.05
CA LEU A 423 10.96 -35.63 -5.28
C LEU A 423 10.37 -37.04 -5.10
N LYS A 424 10.40 -37.85 -6.16
CA LYS A 424 9.88 -39.24 -6.17
C LYS A 424 10.85 -40.25 -5.56
N SER A 425 12.11 -39.88 -5.33
CA SER A 425 13.10 -40.78 -4.75
C SER A 425 12.75 -41.13 -3.30
N SER A 426 12.84 -42.43 -2.98
CA SER A 426 12.69 -42.95 -1.62
C SER A 426 13.97 -42.82 -0.79
N THR A 427 15.11 -42.55 -1.43
CA THR A 427 16.41 -42.43 -0.75
C THR A 427 16.82 -40.97 -0.48
N ALA A 428 16.19 -40.01 -1.16
CA ALA A 428 16.43 -38.58 -0.96
C ALA A 428 15.84 -38.12 0.37
N THR A 429 16.62 -37.36 1.15
CA THR A 429 16.13 -36.73 2.38
C THR A 429 15.15 -35.61 2.05
N ILE A 430 14.40 -35.14 3.06
CA ILE A 430 13.46 -34.03 2.85
C ILE A 430 14.16 -32.74 2.45
N MET A 431 15.40 -32.54 2.93
CA MET A 431 16.24 -31.41 2.57
C MET A 431 16.75 -31.54 1.13
N ASP A 432 17.17 -32.74 0.70
CA ASP A 432 17.56 -32.97 -0.71
C ASP A 432 16.41 -32.68 -1.67
N LYS A 433 15.20 -33.10 -1.30
CA LYS A 433 13.98 -32.83 -2.07
C LYS A 433 13.67 -31.34 -2.13
N HIS A 434 13.77 -30.63 -1.01
CA HIS A 434 13.56 -29.17 -0.96
C HIS A 434 14.59 -28.43 -1.83
N ASN A 435 15.88 -28.74 -1.67
CA ASN A 435 16.96 -28.13 -2.45
C ASN A 435 16.78 -28.37 -3.95
N ALA A 436 16.42 -29.59 -4.37
CA ALA A 436 16.18 -29.88 -5.78
C ALA A 436 15.01 -29.08 -6.37
N VAL A 437 13.97 -28.81 -5.58
CA VAL A 437 12.87 -27.94 -6.02
C VAL A 437 13.32 -26.48 -6.03
N GLN A 438 14.12 -26.03 -5.07
CA GLN A 438 14.66 -24.67 -5.05
C GLN A 438 15.58 -24.41 -6.26
N GLU A 439 16.43 -25.36 -6.63
CA GLU A 439 17.25 -25.28 -7.85
C GLU A 439 16.40 -25.13 -9.11
N TYR A 440 15.25 -25.81 -9.17
CA TYR A 440 14.29 -25.63 -10.28
C TYR A 440 13.61 -24.24 -10.22
N LEU A 441 13.25 -23.75 -9.03
CA LEU A 441 12.68 -22.41 -8.85
C LEU A 441 13.66 -21.30 -9.27
N ASP A 442 14.96 -21.49 -9.04
CA ASP A 442 16.00 -20.51 -9.36
C ASP A 442 16.20 -20.32 -10.87
N ILE A 443 15.81 -21.30 -11.71
CA ILE A 443 15.90 -21.21 -13.17
C ILE A 443 14.60 -20.73 -13.86
N LEU A 444 13.53 -20.55 -13.09
CA LEU A 444 12.30 -19.95 -13.60
C LEU A 444 12.58 -18.55 -14.15
N ALA A 445 11.72 -18.06 -15.04
CA ALA A 445 11.83 -16.78 -15.73
C ALA A 445 11.65 -15.55 -14.83
N LYS A 446 12.53 -15.43 -13.83
CA LYS A 446 12.55 -14.40 -12.79
C LYS A 446 13.99 -14.24 -12.27
N PRO A 447 14.35 -13.10 -11.66
CA PRO A 447 15.58 -13.03 -10.88
C PRO A 447 15.53 -14.05 -9.72
N VAL A 448 16.66 -14.71 -9.43
CA VAL A 448 16.78 -15.71 -8.36
C VAL A 448 16.31 -15.11 -7.02
N GLY A 449 15.41 -15.81 -6.32
CA GLY A 449 14.85 -15.39 -5.04
C GLY A 449 13.90 -14.19 -5.07
N SER A 450 13.58 -13.62 -6.23
CA SER A 450 12.73 -12.40 -6.33
C SER A 450 11.28 -12.58 -5.87
N LEU A 451 10.76 -13.81 -5.78
CA LEU A 451 9.41 -14.09 -5.29
C LEU A 451 9.39 -14.48 -3.79
N GLY A 452 10.55 -14.41 -3.11
CA GLY A 452 10.65 -14.49 -1.66
C GLY A 452 9.95 -15.71 -1.06
N THR A 453 9.07 -15.48 -0.09
CA THR A 453 8.36 -16.54 0.64
C THR A 453 7.48 -17.43 -0.26
N LEU A 454 7.03 -16.95 -1.43
CA LEU A 454 6.27 -17.78 -2.37
C LEU A 454 7.11 -18.94 -2.91
N GLU A 455 8.42 -18.72 -3.11
CA GLU A 455 9.35 -19.77 -3.55
C GLU A 455 9.50 -20.84 -2.47
N GLU A 456 9.69 -20.41 -1.22
CA GLU A 456 9.80 -21.33 -0.09
C GLU A 456 8.51 -22.14 0.14
N TRP A 457 7.35 -21.50 0.02
CA TRP A 457 6.06 -22.18 0.12
C TRP A 457 5.84 -23.17 -1.02
N ALA A 458 6.20 -22.79 -2.25
CA ALA A 458 6.14 -23.67 -3.42
C ALA A 458 7.04 -24.89 -3.26
N ALA A 459 8.30 -24.69 -2.83
CA ALA A 459 9.23 -25.78 -2.58
C ALA A 459 8.68 -26.77 -1.56
N ARG A 460 8.20 -26.27 -0.41
CA ARG A 460 7.69 -27.12 0.68
C ARG A 460 6.41 -27.86 0.30
N ILE A 461 5.46 -27.22 -0.38
CA ILE A 461 4.24 -27.93 -0.81
C ILE A 461 4.54 -29.00 -1.87
N CYS A 462 5.50 -28.75 -2.77
CA CYS A 462 5.94 -29.74 -3.74
C CYS A 462 6.59 -30.95 -3.08
N VAL A 463 7.39 -30.72 -2.03
CA VAL A 463 7.99 -31.78 -1.21
C VAL A 463 6.92 -32.62 -0.52
N LEU A 464 5.95 -31.99 0.13
CA LEU A 464 4.86 -32.70 0.82
C LEU A 464 4.02 -33.57 -0.13
N GLN A 465 3.76 -33.08 -1.34
CA GLN A 465 2.95 -33.79 -2.33
C GLN A 465 3.79 -34.63 -3.32
N SER A 466 5.12 -34.59 -3.21
CA SER A 466 6.07 -35.27 -4.12
C SER A 466 5.81 -34.95 -5.61
N SER A 467 5.42 -33.72 -5.91
CA SER A 467 4.97 -33.27 -7.24
C SER A 467 5.37 -31.82 -7.48
N LEU A 468 5.89 -31.50 -8.68
CA LEU A 468 6.09 -30.11 -9.13
C LEU A 468 4.79 -29.43 -9.59
N THR A 469 3.69 -30.16 -9.61
CA THR A 469 2.35 -29.63 -9.85
C THR A 469 1.46 -29.94 -8.63
N PRO A 470 1.72 -29.31 -7.47
CA PRO A 470 1.00 -29.56 -6.24
C PRO A 470 -0.46 -29.10 -6.37
N ASN A 471 -1.42 -29.89 -5.85
CA ASN A 471 -2.82 -29.50 -5.78
C ASN A 471 -3.11 -28.88 -4.41
N VAL A 472 -3.57 -27.62 -4.42
CA VAL A 472 -3.90 -26.85 -3.22
C VAL A 472 -5.33 -26.28 -3.27
N ASP A 473 -6.19 -26.85 -4.12
CA ASP A 473 -7.57 -26.38 -4.32
C ASP A 473 -8.48 -26.82 -3.17
N ALA A 474 -8.27 -28.05 -2.67
CA ALA A 474 -9.07 -28.63 -1.60
C ALA A 474 -8.51 -28.25 -0.22
N VAL A 475 -8.90 -27.09 0.29
CA VAL A 475 -8.55 -26.60 1.63
C VAL A 475 -9.71 -26.79 2.61
N SER A 476 -9.43 -27.39 3.77
CA SER A 476 -10.38 -27.56 4.86
C SER A 476 -10.03 -26.61 6.01
N VAL A 477 -10.97 -25.77 6.42
CA VAL A 477 -10.81 -24.85 7.56
C VAL A 477 -11.29 -25.56 8.82
N ILE A 478 -10.40 -25.78 9.77
CA ILE A 478 -10.68 -26.54 10.99
C ILE A 478 -10.41 -25.67 12.20
N ILE A 479 -11.45 -25.39 12.98
CA ILE A 479 -11.38 -24.59 14.20
C ILE A 479 -11.63 -25.48 15.40
N PHE A 480 -10.73 -25.51 16.38
CA PHE A 480 -10.96 -26.18 17.66
C PHE A 480 -11.41 -25.18 18.72
N ALA A 481 -12.46 -25.53 19.47
CA ALA A 481 -13.02 -24.65 20.49
C ALA A 481 -12.93 -25.26 21.90
N GLY A 482 -12.58 -24.43 22.88
CA GLY A 482 -12.39 -24.87 24.26
C GLY A 482 -12.35 -23.70 25.24
N ASP A 483 -12.81 -23.95 26.47
CA ASP A 483 -12.88 -22.95 27.52
C ASP A 483 -11.78 -23.13 28.58
N HIS A 484 -11.32 -22.01 29.15
CA HIS A 484 -10.20 -21.98 30.08
C HIS A 484 -10.62 -21.63 31.50
N GLY A 485 -10.34 -22.51 32.47
CA GLY A 485 -10.69 -22.28 33.88
C GLY A 485 -9.95 -21.10 34.52
N VAL A 486 -8.79 -20.70 33.98
CA VAL A 486 -8.08 -19.48 34.41
C VAL A 486 -8.92 -18.21 34.16
N THR A 487 -9.89 -18.26 33.26
CA THR A 487 -10.63 -17.08 32.80
C THR A 487 -11.91 -16.82 33.58
N ALA A 488 -12.43 -17.82 34.29
CA ALA A 488 -13.58 -17.65 35.17
C ALA A 488 -13.37 -16.48 36.16
N ALA A 489 -14.45 -15.91 36.65
CA ALA A 489 -14.37 -14.86 37.67
C ALA A 489 -13.68 -15.40 38.93
N LYS A 490 -13.07 -14.50 39.73
CA LYS A 490 -12.39 -14.92 40.98
C LYS A 490 -13.34 -15.62 41.96
N GLU A 491 -14.59 -15.19 41.99
CA GLU A 491 -15.67 -15.81 42.76
C GLU A 491 -16.02 -17.23 42.31
N ASP A 492 -15.77 -17.56 41.04
CA ASP A 492 -15.94 -18.88 40.44
C ASP A 492 -14.62 -19.70 40.40
N GLY A 493 -13.57 -19.24 41.09
CA GLY A 493 -12.28 -19.92 41.19
C GLY A 493 -11.31 -19.68 40.03
N GLY A 494 -11.58 -18.71 39.14
CA GLY A 494 -10.66 -18.28 38.08
C GLY A 494 -9.88 -17.00 38.45
N GLU A 495 -9.29 -16.35 37.45
CA GLU A 495 -8.45 -15.16 37.63
C GLU A 495 -9.03 -13.89 36.97
N GLY A 496 -10.09 -14.04 36.18
CA GLY A 496 -10.69 -12.97 35.38
C GLY A 496 -9.66 -12.32 34.44
N CYS A 497 -8.96 -13.13 33.64
CA CYS A 497 -7.91 -12.66 32.73
C CYS A 497 -8.43 -12.10 31.39
N SER A 498 -9.72 -12.23 31.10
CA SER A 498 -10.37 -11.76 29.86
C SER A 498 -11.36 -10.62 30.14
N LEU A 499 -11.59 -9.77 29.15
CA LEU A 499 -12.64 -8.75 29.16
C LEU A 499 -14.03 -9.37 29.05
N TYR A 500 -14.10 -10.45 28.29
CA TYR A 500 -15.33 -11.13 27.94
C TYR A 500 -15.58 -12.26 28.93
N PRO A 501 -16.84 -12.45 29.37
CA PRO A 501 -17.18 -13.59 30.20
C PRO A 501 -17.05 -14.89 29.39
N GLN A 502 -16.76 -16.00 30.08
CA GLN A 502 -16.51 -17.30 29.47
C GLN A 502 -17.65 -17.78 28.54
N VAL A 503 -18.90 -17.41 28.85
CA VAL A 503 -20.08 -17.72 28.03
C VAL A 503 -19.98 -17.21 26.58
N VAL A 504 -19.13 -16.20 26.31
CA VAL A 504 -18.93 -15.66 24.96
C VAL A 504 -18.35 -16.69 23.98
N THR A 505 -17.56 -17.67 24.45
CA THR A 505 -17.09 -18.78 23.61
C THR A 505 -18.25 -19.46 22.88
N ARG A 506 -19.33 -19.77 23.61
CA ARG A 506 -20.51 -20.42 23.03
C ARG A 506 -21.25 -19.51 22.05
N ALA A 507 -21.35 -18.21 22.35
CA ALA A 507 -21.96 -17.24 21.45
C ALA A 507 -21.19 -17.09 20.13
N ILE A 508 -19.85 -17.17 20.16
CA ILE A 508 -19.01 -17.17 18.95
C ILE A 508 -19.31 -18.40 18.10
N LEU A 509 -19.38 -19.58 18.72
CA LEU A 509 -19.73 -20.84 18.05
C LEU A 509 -21.12 -20.81 17.41
N GLU A 510 -22.10 -20.21 18.08
CA GLU A 510 -23.43 -19.97 17.51
C GLU A 510 -23.37 -19.03 16.30
N GLY A 511 -22.54 -17.97 16.37
CA GLY A 511 -22.29 -17.05 15.26
C GLY A 511 -21.63 -17.74 14.05
N LEU A 512 -20.64 -18.61 14.29
CA LEU A 512 -20.02 -19.42 13.23
C LEU A 512 -21.03 -20.40 12.61
N GLN A 513 -21.88 -21.01 13.43
CA GLN A 513 -22.95 -21.91 12.97
C GLN A 513 -24.01 -21.19 12.12
N GLN A 514 -24.26 -19.90 12.40
CA GLN A 514 -25.17 -19.03 11.65
C GLN A 514 -24.50 -18.34 10.45
N ASN A 515 -23.20 -18.58 10.22
CA ASN A 515 -22.41 -17.94 9.16
C ASN A 515 -22.32 -16.40 9.29
N VAL A 516 -22.29 -15.89 10.52
CA VAL A 516 -22.15 -14.46 10.84
C VAL A 516 -20.86 -14.15 11.64
N GLY A 517 -20.16 -15.19 12.10
CA GLY A 517 -18.85 -15.07 12.74
C GLY A 517 -17.73 -14.81 11.74
N GLY A 518 -16.63 -14.18 12.18
CA GLY A 518 -15.58 -13.70 11.30
C GLY A 518 -14.97 -14.79 10.41
N ALA A 519 -14.57 -15.92 10.99
CA ALA A 519 -14.05 -17.04 10.20
C ALA A 519 -15.07 -17.65 9.25
N SER A 520 -16.34 -17.77 9.66
CA SER A 520 -17.39 -18.30 8.79
C SER A 520 -17.67 -17.41 7.58
N VAL A 521 -17.69 -16.09 7.77
CA VAL A 521 -17.86 -15.11 6.69
C VAL A 521 -16.68 -15.18 5.71
N LEU A 522 -15.45 -15.23 6.21
CA LEU A 522 -14.26 -15.31 5.35
C LEU A 522 -14.16 -16.65 4.60
N ALA A 523 -14.38 -17.77 5.29
CA ALA A 523 -14.39 -19.09 4.67
C ALA A 523 -15.45 -19.16 3.56
N ASN A 524 -16.67 -18.69 3.82
CA ASN A 524 -17.72 -18.64 2.81
C ASN A 524 -17.37 -17.70 1.64
N GLY A 525 -16.73 -16.56 1.91
CA GLY A 525 -16.27 -15.62 0.89
C GLY A 525 -15.23 -16.21 -0.08
N LEU A 526 -14.38 -17.12 0.42
CA LEU A 526 -13.37 -17.83 -0.36
C LEU A 526 -13.83 -19.22 -0.84
N GLY A 527 -15.09 -19.61 -0.61
CA GLY A 527 -15.62 -20.92 -1.01
C GLY A 527 -15.00 -22.11 -0.26
N LEU A 528 -14.50 -21.89 0.96
CA LEU A 528 -13.82 -22.90 1.77
C LEU A 528 -14.78 -23.63 2.72
N ASN A 529 -14.50 -24.92 2.95
CA ASN A 529 -15.28 -25.74 3.87
C ASN A 529 -14.84 -25.45 5.31
N LEU A 530 -15.78 -24.96 6.12
CA LEU A 530 -15.57 -24.73 7.55
C LEU A 530 -16.07 -25.92 8.38
N ASN A 531 -15.21 -26.42 9.27
CA ASN A 531 -15.51 -27.39 10.30
C ASN A 531 -15.02 -26.89 11.66
N VAL A 532 -15.92 -26.75 12.61
CA VAL A 532 -15.62 -26.29 13.96
C VAL A 532 -15.89 -27.44 14.94
N VAL A 533 -14.88 -27.82 15.71
CA VAL A 533 -14.92 -28.93 16.65
C VAL A 533 -14.86 -28.39 18.08
N ASP A 534 -15.95 -28.56 18.82
CA ASP A 534 -15.99 -28.25 20.25
C ASP A 534 -15.33 -29.39 21.03
N VAL A 535 -14.14 -29.09 21.57
CA VAL A 535 -13.28 -30.00 22.33
C VAL A 535 -13.52 -29.85 23.82
N GLY A 536 -13.89 -28.66 24.30
CA GLY A 536 -13.98 -28.38 25.71
C GLY A 536 -14.70 -27.10 26.08
N VAL A 537 -15.70 -26.68 25.31
CA VAL A 537 -16.53 -25.51 25.65
C VAL A 537 -17.47 -25.88 26.80
N VAL A 538 -17.63 -24.99 27.78
CA VAL A 538 -18.47 -25.27 28.96
C VAL A 538 -19.93 -25.44 28.54
N GLY A 539 -20.55 -26.51 29.05
CA GLY A 539 -21.97 -26.80 28.86
C GLY A 539 -22.24 -27.98 27.91
N ASP A 540 -23.52 -28.17 27.63
CA ASP A 540 -24.00 -29.37 26.91
C ASP A 540 -23.44 -29.45 25.48
N PRO A 541 -23.18 -30.67 24.98
CA PRO A 541 -22.82 -30.90 23.59
C PRO A 541 -23.87 -30.32 22.63
N TYR A 542 -23.43 -29.88 21.46
CA TYR A 542 -24.32 -29.41 20.41
C TYR A 542 -23.84 -29.91 19.04
N THR A 543 -24.77 -30.03 18.11
CA THR A 543 -24.55 -30.58 16.76
C THR A 543 -25.22 -29.65 15.77
N GLY A 544 -24.44 -29.15 14.82
CA GLY A 544 -24.85 -28.18 13.82
C GLY A 544 -24.26 -28.48 12.44
N LYS A 545 -24.55 -27.59 11.49
CA LYS A 545 -24.09 -27.71 10.09
C LYS A 545 -22.57 -27.74 9.97
N PHE A 546 -21.89 -26.80 10.63
CA PHE A 546 -20.44 -26.66 10.57
C PHE A 546 -19.79 -26.89 11.93
N VAL A 547 -20.59 -26.82 13.01
CA VAL A 547 -20.08 -26.84 14.36
C VAL A 547 -20.59 -28.07 15.09
N ASN A 548 -19.67 -28.90 15.60
CA ASN A 548 -19.99 -30.17 16.23
C ASN A 548 -19.14 -30.40 17.49
N SER A 549 -19.77 -30.83 18.58
CA SER A 549 -19.06 -31.30 19.76
C SER A 549 -18.38 -32.65 19.49
N ALA A 550 -17.12 -32.77 19.93
CA ALA A 550 -16.42 -34.04 19.93
C ALA A 550 -17.11 -35.03 20.89
N ARG A 551 -17.11 -36.32 20.53
CA ARG A 551 -17.78 -37.39 21.29
C ARG A 551 -17.36 -37.45 22.77
N ASN A 552 -16.10 -37.12 23.06
CA ASN A 552 -15.52 -37.16 24.40
C ASN A 552 -15.03 -35.78 24.86
N LYS A 553 -15.75 -34.70 24.52
CA LYS A 553 -15.39 -33.33 24.92
C LYS A 553 -15.20 -33.17 26.43
N LEU A 554 -14.34 -32.24 26.82
CA LEU A 554 -14.19 -31.79 28.22
C LEU A 554 -15.32 -30.80 28.55
N SER A 555 -16.49 -31.31 28.93
CA SER A 555 -17.72 -30.49 29.11
C SER A 555 -17.65 -29.37 30.17
N LYS A 556 -16.63 -29.38 31.03
CA LYS A 556 -16.37 -28.36 32.05
C LYS A 556 -15.24 -27.39 31.67
N GLY A 557 -14.71 -27.48 30.45
CA GLY A 557 -13.46 -26.80 30.08
C GLY A 557 -12.26 -27.29 30.89
N THR A 558 -11.14 -26.61 30.68
CA THR A 558 -9.91 -26.87 31.46
C THR A 558 -10.00 -26.26 32.86
N ARG A 559 -9.22 -26.78 33.80
CA ARG A 559 -9.13 -26.23 35.17
C ARG A 559 -8.24 -24.99 35.22
N ASN A 560 -8.40 -24.16 36.26
CA ASN A 560 -7.51 -23.04 36.51
C ASN A 560 -6.10 -23.53 36.84
N PHE A 561 -5.16 -23.33 35.90
CA PHE A 561 -3.80 -23.81 36.05
C PHE A 561 -2.99 -23.11 37.16
N CYS A 562 -3.49 -22.00 37.70
CA CYS A 562 -2.87 -21.36 38.86
C CYS A 562 -3.15 -22.11 40.18
N LEU A 563 -4.17 -22.98 40.21
CA LEU A 563 -4.54 -23.79 41.38
C LEU A 563 -3.97 -25.21 41.32
N GLY A 564 -3.96 -25.81 40.13
CA GLY A 564 -3.50 -27.18 39.85
C GLY A 564 -3.25 -27.39 38.35
N PRO A 565 -3.16 -28.62 37.84
CA PRO A 565 -3.01 -28.85 36.39
C PRO A 565 -4.30 -28.56 35.61
N ALA A 566 -4.18 -27.88 34.46
CA ALA A 566 -5.30 -27.56 33.55
C ALA A 566 -6.06 -28.82 33.08
N MET A 567 -5.31 -29.87 32.73
CA MET A 567 -5.78 -31.16 32.23
C MET A 567 -4.99 -32.30 32.88
N THR A 568 -5.60 -33.47 33.03
CA THR A 568 -4.90 -34.73 33.34
C THR A 568 -4.22 -35.22 32.07
N MET A 569 -3.27 -36.14 32.20
CA MET A 569 -2.63 -36.73 31.00
C MET A 569 -3.67 -37.45 30.12
N GLU A 570 -4.62 -38.17 30.71
CA GLU A 570 -5.70 -38.83 29.95
C GLU A 570 -6.63 -37.84 29.24
N GLU A 571 -6.85 -36.65 29.82
CA GLU A 571 -7.55 -35.55 29.15
C GLU A 571 -6.75 -35.00 27.97
N VAL A 572 -5.43 -34.84 28.12
CA VAL A 572 -4.55 -34.43 27.00
C VAL A 572 -4.58 -35.46 25.88
N ASP A 573 -4.46 -36.75 26.17
CA ASP A 573 -4.54 -37.83 25.17
C ASP A 573 -5.88 -37.79 24.42
N ARG A 574 -6.99 -37.57 25.14
CA ARG A 574 -8.30 -37.42 24.50
C ARG A 574 -8.32 -36.23 23.55
N CYS A 575 -7.83 -35.06 23.96
CA CYS A 575 -7.77 -33.88 23.10
C CYS A 575 -6.87 -34.08 21.87
N LEU A 576 -5.68 -34.66 22.05
CA LEU A 576 -4.76 -35.01 20.96
C LEU A 576 -5.45 -35.93 19.95
N ASN A 577 -6.13 -36.98 20.43
CA ASN A 577 -6.84 -37.93 19.58
C ASN A 577 -8.00 -37.27 18.81
N ILE A 578 -8.74 -36.34 19.42
CA ILE A 578 -9.78 -35.56 18.72
C ILE A 578 -9.16 -34.78 17.54
N GLY A 579 -8.01 -34.12 17.77
CA GLY A 579 -7.27 -33.43 16.71
C GLY A 579 -6.84 -34.36 15.57
N ARG A 580 -6.22 -35.49 15.92
CA ARG A 580 -5.78 -36.52 14.95
C ARG A 580 -6.95 -37.07 14.13
N GLU A 581 -8.03 -37.46 14.79
CA GLU A 581 -9.23 -37.98 14.13
C GLU A 581 -9.84 -36.96 13.17
N THR A 582 -9.86 -35.68 13.56
CA THR A 582 -10.41 -34.59 12.73
C THR A 582 -9.61 -34.45 11.43
N ILE A 583 -8.28 -34.45 11.48
CA ILE A 583 -7.42 -34.41 10.29
C ILE A 583 -7.58 -35.68 9.44
N ALA A 584 -7.57 -36.86 10.06
CA ALA A 584 -7.76 -38.12 9.36
C ALA A 584 -9.11 -38.15 8.61
N GLN A 585 -10.16 -37.57 9.20
CA GLN A 585 -11.48 -37.44 8.57
C GLN A 585 -11.48 -36.44 7.40
N ALA A 586 -10.86 -35.26 7.56
CA ALA A 586 -10.76 -34.27 6.49
C ALA A 586 -10.03 -34.84 5.26
N VAL A 587 -8.89 -35.51 5.49
CA VAL A 587 -8.12 -36.18 4.42
C VAL A 587 -8.96 -37.25 3.73
N LYS A 588 -9.72 -38.05 4.48
CA LYS A 588 -10.52 -39.16 3.92
C LYS A 588 -11.77 -38.68 3.16
N LYS A 589 -12.48 -37.68 3.68
CA LYS A 589 -13.77 -37.23 3.12
C LYS A 589 -13.59 -36.22 1.99
N GLU A 590 -12.63 -35.33 2.12
CA GLU A 590 -12.49 -34.16 1.24
C GLU A 590 -11.29 -34.30 0.29
N SER A 591 -10.56 -35.43 0.36
CA SER A 591 -9.25 -35.60 -0.31
C SER A 591 -8.28 -34.46 -0.03
N CYS A 592 -8.50 -33.77 1.09
CA CYS A 592 -7.85 -32.53 1.45
C CYS A 592 -6.36 -32.77 1.76
N ARG A 593 -5.48 -31.95 1.18
CA ARG A 593 -4.02 -31.98 1.40
C ARG A 593 -3.48 -30.69 2.03
N VAL A 594 -4.39 -29.77 2.37
CA VAL A 594 -4.08 -28.47 3.01
C VAL A 594 -5.17 -28.15 4.02
N VAL A 595 -4.81 -27.94 5.28
CA VAL A 595 -5.74 -27.51 6.33
C VAL A 595 -5.40 -26.12 6.83
N ALA A 596 -6.41 -25.28 7.04
CA ALA A 596 -6.28 -24.01 7.73
C ALA A 596 -6.74 -24.18 9.18
N LEU A 597 -5.81 -24.08 10.12
CA LEU A 597 -6.10 -24.34 11.53
C LEU A 597 -6.37 -23.03 12.28
N GLY A 598 -7.49 -23.02 13.00
CA GLY A 598 -7.93 -21.94 13.85
C GLY A 598 -8.37 -22.43 15.22
N GLU A 599 -8.75 -21.48 16.06
CA GLU A 599 -9.15 -21.76 17.43
C GLU A 599 -10.16 -20.73 17.96
N VAL A 600 -10.93 -21.12 18.97
CA VAL A 600 -11.84 -20.24 19.70
C VAL A 600 -11.81 -20.61 21.19
N GLY A 601 -11.45 -19.67 22.05
CA GLY A 601 -11.53 -19.90 23.49
C GLY A 601 -11.27 -18.64 24.30
N ILE A 602 -12.23 -18.20 25.09
CA ILE A 602 -11.99 -17.07 25.98
C ILE A 602 -10.92 -17.44 27.03
N GLY A 603 -9.77 -16.75 26.99
CA GLY A 603 -8.61 -17.01 27.86
C GLY A 603 -7.41 -17.72 27.23
N ASN A 604 -7.56 -18.14 25.97
CA ASN A 604 -6.53 -18.83 25.19
C ASN A 604 -5.21 -18.04 25.07
N THR A 605 -5.21 -16.70 25.06
CA THR A 605 -4.01 -15.87 24.96
C THR A 605 -3.16 -15.95 26.22
N THR A 606 -3.76 -15.97 27.41
CA THR A 606 -3.04 -16.19 28.68
C THR A 606 -2.44 -17.59 28.72
N THR A 607 -3.20 -18.58 28.25
CA THR A 607 -2.76 -19.98 28.14
C THR A 607 -1.58 -20.12 27.17
N ALA A 608 -1.67 -19.52 25.98
CA ALA A 608 -0.61 -19.51 24.97
C ALA A 608 0.66 -18.80 25.46
N SER A 609 0.54 -17.63 26.12
CA SER A 609 1.69 -16.96 26.76
C SER A 609 2.35 -17.85 27.82
N THR A 610 1.57 -18.57 28.62
CA THR A 610 2.10 -19.47 29.65
C THR A 610 2.83 -20.66 29.03
N LEU A 611 2.29 -21.25 27.96
CA LEU A 611 2.93 -22.34 27.22
C LEU A 611 4.26 -21.90 26.62
N ILE A 612 4.28 -20.77 25.91
CA ILE A 612 5.49 -20.27 25.28
C ILE A 612 6.55 -19.95 26.33
N ALA A 613 6.19 -19.24 27.41
CA ALA A 613 7.12 -18.94 28.50
C ALA A 613 7.70 -20.22 29.14
N ALA A 614 6.88 -21.26 29.34
CA ALA A 614 7.35 -22.54 29.87
C ALA A 614 8.33 -23.26 28.92
N LEU A 615 8.12 -23.16 27.60
CA LEU A 615 8.89 -23.88 26.58
C LEU A 615 10.19 -23.17 26.20
N THR A 616 10.17 -21.85 26.08
CA THR A 616 11.31 -21.02 25.67
C THR A 616 12.14 -20.54 26.85
N LYS A 617 11.56 -20.49 28.07
CA LYS A 617 12.17 -19.95 29.29
C LYS A 617 12.53 -18.46 29.19
N ILE A 618 11.99 -17.75 28.19
CA ILE A 618 12.12 -16.29 28.05
C ILE A 618 11.27 -15.61 29.15
N PRO A 619 11.74 -14.48 29.72
CA PRO A 619 10.97 -13.74 30.72
C PRO A 619 9.56 -13.39 30.24
N VAL A 620 8.58 -13.53 31.13
CA VAL A 620 7.14 -13.34 30.81
C VAL A 620 6.87 -11.92 30.30
N GLU A 621 7.57 -10.93 30.85
CA GLU A 621 7.48 -9.51 30.48
C GLU A 621 7.83 -9.26 29.00
N GLU A 622 8.69 -10.10 28.42
CA GLU A 622 9.11 -10.01 27.02
C GLU A 622 8.11 -10.71 26.07
N LEU A 623 7.28 -11.61 26.60
CA LEU A 623 6.36 -12.45 25.83
C LEU A 623 4.92 -11.94 25.83
N CYS A 624 4.48 -11.28 26.89
CA CYS A 624 3.10 -10.85 27.07
C CYS A 624 2.85 -9.46 26.46
N ASP A 625 1.84 -9.37 25.60
CA ASP A 625 1.22 -8.11 25.18
C ASP A 625 -0.30 -8.12 25.53
N GLY A 626 -1.02 -7.08 25.13
CA GLY A 626 -2.44 -6.91 25.40
C GLY A 626 -3.37 -7.92 24.71
N GLY A 627 -2.94 -8.69 23.71
CA GLY A 627 -3.82 -9.65 23.02
C GLY A 627 -5.09 -9.01 22.44
N ALA A 628 -6.27 -9.55 22.79
CA ALA A 628 -7.56 -8.95 22.41
C ALA A 628 -7.72 -7.49 22.89
N PHE A 629 -6.89 -7.02 23.83
CA PHE A 629 -6.89 -5.67 24.41
C PHE A 629 -6.10 -4.61 23.63
N ALA A 630 -5.44 -4.94 22.51
CA ALA A 630 -4.68 -3.96 21.72
C ALA A 630 -5.57 -2.97 20.91
N SER A 631 -6.58 -2.34 21.54
CA SER A 631 -7.13 -1.07 21.01
C SER A 631 -6.09 0.04 21.19
N HIS A 632 -6.27 1.19 20.53
CA HIS A 632 -5.36 2.34 20.47
C HIS A 632 -4.92 2.98 21.82
N THR A 633 -5.14 2.31 22.94
CA THR A 633 -4.62 2.61 24.28
C THR A 633 -4.15 1.31 24.95
N ALA A 634 -2.83 1.17 25.15
CA ALA A 634 -2.27 0.07 25.94
C ALA A 634 -2.72 0.23 27.40
N ASP A 635 -3.65 -0.61 27.86
CA ASP A 635 -4.08 -0.64 29.25
C ASP A 635 -3.03 -1.43 30.08
N ASN A 636 -2.00 -0.72 30.54
CA ASN A 636 -0.83 -1.27 31.23
C ASN A 636 -1.21 -2.16 32.43
N ASP A 637 -2.32 -1.87 33.12
CA ASP A 637 -2.77 -2.63 34.29
C ASP A 637 -3.22 -4.05 33.92
N LYS A 638 -3.80 -4.23 32.73
CA LYS A 638 -4.24 -5.55 32.25
C LYS A 638 -3.07 -6.41 31.79
N ILE A 639 -2.09 -5.80 31.13
CA ILE A 639 -0.84 -6.50 30.75
C ILE A 639 -0.12 -6.96 32.02
N LYS A 640 -0.01 -6.09 33.02
CA LYS A 640 0.56 -6.43 34.32
C LYS A 640 -0.17 -7.60 34.99
N LYS A 641 -1.51 -7.58 35.02
CA LYS A 641 -2.32 -8.69 35.54
C LYS A 641 -2.07 -10.00 34.79
N LYS A 642 -1.96 -9.96 33.45
CA LYS A 642 -1.64 -11.15 32.63
C LYS A 642 -0.26 -11.70 33.01
N ILE A 643 0.76 -10.83 33.13
CA ILE A 643 2.11 -11.20 33.56
C ILE A 643 2.06 -11.89 34.93
N GLU A 644 1.41 -11.29 35.93
CA GLU A 644 1.29 -11.86 37.28
C GLU A 644 0.62 -13.24 37.30
N ILE A 645 -0.40 -13.46 36.46
CA ILE A 645 -1.07 -14.76 36.31
C ILE A 645 -0.12 -15.80 35.72
N VAL A 646 0.57 -15.45 34.64
CA VAL A 646 1.51 -16.35 33.95
C VAL A 646 2.67 -16.72 34.88
N GLU A 647 3.29 -15.74 35.55
CA GLU A 647 4.39 -15.98 36.48
C GLU A 647 3.98 -16.89 37.64
N ARG A 648 2.80 -16.67 38.22
CA ARG A 648 2.28 -17.52 39.29
C ARG A 648 2.02 -18.94 38.81
N ALA A 649 1.49 -19.11 37.60
CA ALA A 649 1.30 -20.43 36.99
C ALA A 649 2.63 -21.16 36.81
N LEU A 650 3.66 -20.49 36.25
CA LEU A 650 5.00 -21.05 36.07
C LEU A 650 5.63 -21.44 37.42
N LYS A 651 5.51 -20.58 38.43
CA LYS A 651 6.00 -20.85 39.79
C LYS A 651 5.31 -22.06 40.42
N LYS A 652 3.99 -22.20 40.25
CA LYS A 652 3.20 -23.31 40.79
C LYS A 652 3.66 -24.67 40.24
N HIS A 653 4.01 -24.71 38.95
CA HIS A 653 4.39 -25.93 38.24
C HIS A 653 5.91 -26.13 38.12
N MET A 654 6.70 -25.27 38.75
CA MET A 654 8.17 -25.29 38.73
C MET A 654 8.75 -26.67 39.06
N GLY A 655 9.80 -27.09 38.34
CA GLY A 655 10.45 -28.40 38.50
C GLY A 655 9.72 -29.56 37.84
N SER A 656 8.50 -29.35 37.34
CA SER A 656 7.68 -30.37 36.69
C SER A 656 7.37 -30.05 35.20
N LEU A 657 7.90 -28.93 34.70
CA LEU A 657 7.78 -28.43 33.32
C LEU A 657 9.01 -28.84 32.48
N ASN A 658 9.28 -30.14 32.37
CA ASN A 658 10.48 -30.64 31.70
C ASN A 658 10.19 -31.17 30.28
N GLU A 659 9.00 -31.73 30.07
CA GLU A 659 8.58 -32.32 28.79
C GLU A 659 7.34 -31.61 28.25
N SER A 660 7.29 -31.36 26.94
CA SER A 660 6.22 -30.62 26.28
C SER A 660 4.83 -31.19 26.56
N TYR A 661 4.70 -32.51 26.64
CA TYR A 661 3.46 -33.20 26.98
C TYR A 661 2.99 -32.88 28.42
N SER A 662 3.91 -32.90 29.39
CA SER A 662 3.64 -32.50 30.78
C SER A 662 3.30 -31.02 30.91
N ILE A 663 3.98 -30.16 30.14
CA ILE A 663 3.70 -28.72 30.07
C ILE A 663 2.28 -28.48 29.56
N LEU A 664 1.88 -29.15 28.45
CA LEU A 664 0.55 -29.06 27.87
C LEU A 664 -0.56 -29.50 28.85
N SER A 665 -0.33 -30.57 29.62
CA SER A 665 -1.26 -30.99 30.69
C SER A 665 -1.41 -29.93 31.79
N LYS A 666 -0.33 -29.26 32.18
CA LYS A 666 -0.34 -28.35 33.32
C LYS A 666 -0.92 -26.98 33.01
N VAL A 667 -0.53 -26.40 31.89
CA VAL A 667 -0.82 -24.99 31.56
C VAL A 667 -1.43 -24.81 30.16
N GLY A 668 -1.85 -25.89 29.51
CA GLY A 668 -2.47 -25.85 28.18
C GLY A 668 -3.99 -25.69 28.18
N GLY A 669 -4.54 -25.65 26.98
CA GLY A 669 -5.97 -25.64 26.69
C GLY A 669 -6.42 -26.88 25.92
N SER A 670 -7.71 -27.20 25.96
CA SER A 670 -8.26 -28.40 25.31
C SER A 670 -8.18 -28.30 23.77
N GLU A 671 -8.52 -27.12 23.25
CA GLU A 671 -8.40 -26.71 21.86
C GLU A 671 -6.94 -26.62 21.39
N ILE A 672 -6.04 -26.09 22.22
CA ILE A 672 -4.59 -26.12 21.94
C ILE A 672 -4.08 -27.57 21.87
N ALA A 673 -4.51 -28.44 22.78
CA ALA A 673 -4.12 -29.86 22.72
C ALA A 673 -4.68 -30.56 21.48
N ALA A 674 -5.90 -30.24 21.04
CA ALA A 674 -6.43 -30.74 19.78
C ALA A 674 -5.65 -30.21 18.56
N LEU A 675 -5.24 -28.95 18.56
CA LEU A 675 -4.35 -28.39 17.53
C LEU A 675 -3.02 -29.14 17.46
N VAL A 676 -2.40 -29.45 18.60
CA VAL A 676 -1.17 -30.25 18.67
C VAL A 676 -1.38 -31.63 18.02
N GLY A 677 -2.48 -32.31 18.37
CA GLY A 677 -2.81 -33.61 17.79
C GLY A 677 -3.05 -33.54 16.28
N ALA A 678 -3.75 -32.49 15.83
CA ALA A 678 -4.01 -32.22 14.43
C ALA A 678 -2.70 -32.00 13.65
N MET A 679 -1.77 -31.19 14.16
CA MET A 679 -0.49 -30.91 13.50
C MET A 679 0.42 -32.15 13.43
N ILE A 680 0.41 -32.99 14.46
CA ILE A 680 1.16 -34.25 14.42
C ILE A 680 0.56 -35.19 13.37
N GLU A 681 -0.76 -35.32 13.31
CA GLU A 681 -1.42 -36.14 12.27
C GLU A 681 -1.19 -35.59 10.86
N ALA A 682 -1.19 -34.27 10.71
CA ALA A 682 -0.90 -33.61 9.44
C ALA A 682 0.53 -33.92 8.99
N SER A 683 1.50 -33.89 9.92
CA SER A 683 2.89 -34.34 9.68
C SER A 683 2.94 -35.82 9.26
N ASP A 684 2.21 -36.69 9.95
CA ASP A 684 2.13 -38.13 9.63
C ASP A 684 1.58 -38.42 8.22
N ARG A 685 0.81 -37.48 7.66
CA ARG A 685 0.10 -37.63 6.39
C ARG A 685 0.61 -36.71 5.28
N ASN A 686 1.65 -35.92 5.53
CA ASN A 686 2.15 -34.86 4.63
C ASN A 686 1.05 -33.88 4.19
N VAL A 687 0.18 -33.49 5.13
CA VAL A 687 -0.86 -32.48 4.92
C VAL A 687 -0.30 -31.12 5.32
N ALA A 688 -0.33 -30.14 4.42
CA ALA A 688 0.11 -28.79 4.74
C ALA A 688 -0.84 -28.14 5.77
N VAL A 689 -0.27 -27.41 6.73
CA VAL A 689 -0.99 -26.73 7.81
C VAL A 689 -0.73 -25.24 7.70
N LEU A 690 -1.75 -24.48 7.32
CA LEU A 690 -1.74 -23.03 7.45
C LEU A 690 -1.98 -22.68 8.93
N VAL A 691 -0.94 -22.16 9.56
CA VAL A 691 -0.88 -21.79 10.98
C VAL A 691 -1.35 -20.35 11.12
N ASP A 692 -2.46 -20.12 11.81
CA ASP A 692 -3.06 -18.79 12.04
C ASP A 692 -2.18 -17.90 12.96
N GLY A 693 -2.76 -17.26 13.97
CA GLY A 693 -2.06 -16.33 14.85
C GLY A 693 -1.38 -17.00 16.05
N PHE A 694 -1.19 -16.17 17.09
CA PHE A 694 -0.44 -16.49 18.29
C PHE A 694 -0.77 -17.83 18.96
N ILE A 695 -2.06 -18.16 19.15
CA ILE A 695 -2.48 -19.38 19.85
C ILE A 695 -2.11 -20.63 19.04
N VAL A 696 -2.36 -20.61 17.73
CA VAL A 696 -2.05 -21.73 16.84
C VAL A 696 -0.53 -21.89 16.70
N THR A 697 0.24 -20.79 16.72
CA THR A 697 1.71 -20.84 16.81
C THR A 697 2.20 -21.47 18.13
N ALA A 698 1.55 -21.18 19.27
CA ALA A 698 1.89 -21.83 20.55
C ALA A 698 1.66 -23.34 20.50
N ALA A 699 0.54 -23.77 19.90
CA ALA A 699 0.27 -25.19 19.64
C ALA A 699 1.33 -25.82 18.72
N ALA A 700 1.74 -25.11 17.66
CA ALA A 700 2.78 -25.55 16.75
C ALA A 700 4.12 -25.77 17.46
N LEU A 701 4.51 -24.87 18.36
CA LEU A 701 5.73 -25.02 19.15
C LEU A 701 5.69 -26.28 20.03
N VAL A 702 4.55 -26.54 20.69
CA VAL A 702 4.36 -27.77 21.48
C VAL A 702 4.48 -28.99 20.58
N ALA A 703 3.81 -29.01 19.42
CA ALA A 703 3.82 -30.12 18.48
C ALA A 703 5.23 -30.38 17.92
N VAL A 704 5.99 -29.35 17.59
CA VAL A 704 7.36 -29.45 17.07
C VAL A 704 8.32 -29.97 18.13
N ARG A 705 8.23 -29.49 19.38
CA ARG A 705 9.05 -30.03 20.49
C ARG A 705 8.71 -31.50 20.80
N MET A 706 7.46 -31.93 20.59
CA MET A 706 7.07 -33.34 20.69
C MET A 706 7.53 -34.18 19.50
N LYS A 707 7.47 -33.61 18.29
CA LYS A 707 7.83 -34.26 17.04
C LYS A 707 8.40 -33.25 16.05
N PRO A 708 9.74 -33.15 15.92
CA PRO A 708 10.39 -32.17 15.06
C PRO A 708 9.96 -32.20 13.59
N SER A 709 9.55 -33.37 13.07
CA SER A 709 9.04 -33.50 11.70
C SER A 709 7.78 -32.67 11.42
N VAL A 710 7.09 -32.19 12.45
CA VAL A 710 5.95 -31.27 12.31
C VAL A 710 6.39 -29.98 11.59
N CYS A 711 7.64 -29.53 11.75
CA CYS A 711 8.16 -28.36 11.02
C CYS A 711 7.90 -28.44 9.51
N ASN A 712 7.96 -29.64 8.91
CA ASN A 712 7.76 -29.82 7.47
C ASN A 712 6.40 -29.36 6.97
N VAL A 713 5.36 -29.44 7.81
CA VAL A 713 3.98 -29.14 7.40
C VAL A 713 3.51 -27.74 7.79
N LEU A 714 4.29 -26.94 8.53
CA LEU A 714 3.85 -25.64 9.05
C LEU A 714 4.06 -24.47 8.07
N PHE A 715 2.98 -23.88 7.58
CA PHE A 715 3.00 -22.66 6.76
C PHE A 715 2.51 -21.50 7.63
N LEU A 716 3.43 -20.65 8.09
CA LEU A 716 3.13 -19.56 9.02
C LEU A 716 2.41 -18.43 8.29
N THR A 717 1.21 -18.06 8.73
CA THR A 717 0.35 -17.17 7.93
C THR A 717 0.39 -15.72 8.36
N THR A 718 0.04 -15.41 9.61
CA THR A 718 -0.09 -14.02 10.06
C THR A 718 0.85 -13.65 11.20
N LYS A 719 1.46 -12.48 11.08
CA LYS A 719 2.18 -11.81 12.15
C LYS A 719 1.17 -11.22 13.15
N SER A 720 1.11 -11.85 14.31
CA SER A 720 0.31 -11.41 15.45
C SER A 720 0.91 -10.17 16.10
N ALA A 721 0.04 -9.38 16.73
CA ALA A 721 0.44 -8.28 17.59
C ALA A 721 1.06 -8.77 18.93
N GLU A 722 0.89 -10.04 19.31
CA GLU A 722 1.49 -10.60 20.53
C GLU A 722 2.97 -10.93 20.34
N LYS A 723 3.83 -10.25 21.11
CA LYS A 723 5.30 -10.40 21.06
C LYS A 723 5.77 -11.85 21.18
N GLY A 724 5.10 -12.65 22.03
CA GLY A 724 5.44 -14.04 22.25
C GLY A 724 5.35 -14.93 20.99
N GLN A 725 4.62 -14.52 19.94
CA GLN A 725 4.56 -15.30 18.70
C GLN A 725 5.93 -15.41 18.05
N GLN A 726 6.68 -14.30 18.00
CA GLN A 726 8.00 -14.25 17.37
C GLN A 726 8.98 -15.20 18.07
N ALA A 727 8.98 -15.19 19.40
CA ALA A 727 9.79 -16.12 20.19
C ALA A 727 9.47 -17.60 19.91
N ALA A 728 8.18 -17.93 19.73
CA ALA A 728 7.78 -19.28 19.38
C ALA A 728 8.21 -19.67 17.95
N ILE A 729 8.16 -18.74 16.99
CA ILE A 729 8.61 -18.96 15.61
C ILE A 729 10.11 -19.21 15.57
N GLU A 730 10.90 -18.38 16.26
CA GLU A 730 12.36 -18.51 16.32
C GLU A 730 12.78 -19.87 16.88
N GLU A 731 12.10 -20.34 17.93
CA GLU A 731 12.34 -21.65 18.51
C GLU A 731 11.96 -22.79 17.53
N ILE A 732 10.83 -22.69 16.83
CA ILE A 732 10.44 -23.66 15.78
C ILE A 732 11.50 -23.71 14.67
N GLN A 733 11.99 -22.55 14.24
CA GLN A 733 13.01 -22.44 13.19
C GLN A 733 14.36 -23.00 13.66
N ALA A 734 14.73 -22.81 14.93
CA ALA A 734 15.92 -23.41 15.52
C ALA A 734 15.82 -24.94 15.52
N ILE A 735 14.69 -25.50 15.97
CA ILE A 735 14.46 -26.95 15.97
C ILE A 735 14.49 -27.51 14.53
N ALA A 736 13.91 -26.80 13.55
CA ALA A 736 14.00 -27.22 12.15
C ALA A 736 15.46 -27.33 11.66
N LYS A 737 16.29 -26.34 11.98
CA LYS A 737 17.73 -26.33 11.64
C LYS A 737 18.47 -27.48 12.31
N ASP A 738 18.28 -27.66 13.61
CA ASP A 738 18.95 -28.71 14.41
C ASP A 738 18.63 -30.12 13.91
N HIS A 739 17.46 -30.30 13.29
CA HIS A 739 17.00 -31.58 12.75
C HIS A 739 17.17 -31.71 11.22
N ASN A 740 17.87 -30.77 10.56
CA ASN A 740 18.08 -30.75 9.10
C ASN A 740 16.76 -30.84 8.30
N ILE A 741 15.77 -30.07 8.75
CA ILE A 741 14.45 -29.93 8.14
C ILE A 741 14.34 -28.53 7.50
N PRO A 742 13.72 -28.40 6.31
CA PRO A 742 13.43 -27.08 5.72
C PRO A 742 12.79 -26.13 6.72
N VAL A 743 13.40 -24.95 6.86
CA VAL A 743 13.03 -23.98 7.88
C VAL A 743 11.74 -23.27 7.48
N PRO A 744 10.66 -23.32 8.28
CA PRO A 744 9.44 -22.59 7.96
C PRO A 744 9.71 -21.09 7.81
N ALA A 745 9.34 -20.52 6.67
CA ALA A 745 9.40 -19.08 6.41
C ALA A 745 8.60 -18.29 7.45
N SER A 746 9.01 -17.03 7.66
CA SER A 746 8.28 -16.07 8.49
C SER A 746 6.83 -15.86 7.99
N PRO A 747 5.91 -15.38 8.86
CA PRO A 747 4.52 -15.16 8.48
C PRO A 747 4.36 -14.26 7.24
N VAL A 748 3.51 -14.66 6.30
CA VAL A 748 3.28 -13.96 5.02
C VAL A 748 2.39 -12.71 5.13
N LEU A 749 1.54 -12.60 6.17
CA LEU A 749 0.59 -11.51 6.35
C LEU A 749 0.96 -10.64 7.56
N SER A 750 1.12 -9.33 7.36
CA SER A 750 1.30 -8.33 8.43
C SER A 750 0.14 -7.32 8.47
N MET A 751 -1.05 -7.81 8.79
CA MET A 751 -2.31 -7.04 8.75
C MET A 751 -2.79 -6.54 10.13
N GLY A 752 -2.03 -6.79 11.20
CA GLY A 752 -2.47 -6.48 12.57
C GLY A 752 -3.66 -7.33 13.03
N LEU A 753 -3.83 -8.54 12.48
CA LEU A 753 -4.90 -9.46 12.85
C LEU A 753 -4.71 -9.95 14.29
N ARG A 754 -5.81 -9.93 15.05
CA ARG A 754 -5.84 -10.33 16.46
C ARG A 754 -7.18 -10.95 16.88
N MET A 755 -7.97 -11.38 15.90
CA MET A 755 -9.26 -12.02 16.14
C MET A 755 -9.12 -13.50 16.47
N GLY A 756 -8.15 -14.19 15.88
CA GLY A 756 -8.05 -15.66 15.94
C GLY A 756 -9.01 -16.30 14.95
N GLU A 757 -9.67 -17.39 15.36
CA GLU A 757 -10.65 -18.15 14.57
C GLU A 757 -10.09 -18.75 13.27
N GLY A 758 -8.77 -18.75 13.03
CA GLY A 758 -8.20 -19.22 11.76
C GLY A 758 -8.21 -18.17 10.65
N THR A 759 -8.47 -16.90 10.98
CA THR A 759 -8.68 -15.86 9.96
C THR A 759 -7.45 -15.51 9.14
N GLY A 760 -6.27 -15.44 9.74
CA GLY A 760 -5.01 -15.33 9.01
C GLY A 760 -4.74 -16.57 8.15
N ALA A 761 -5.07 -17.76 8.65
CA ALA A 761 -4.93 -19.00 7.89
C ALA A 761 -5.86 -19.05 6.66
N ILE A 762 -7.12 -18.61 6.80
CA ILE A 762 -8.09 -18.50 5.70
C ILE A 762 -7.60 -17.50 4.65
N LEU A 763 -7.15 -16.31 5.07
CA LEU A 763 -6.67 -15.25 4.18
C LEU A 763 -5.36 -15.61 3.46
N ALA A 764 -4.60 -16.56 3.98
CA ALA A 764 -3.37 -17.03 3.34
C ALA A 764 -3.59 -18.17 2.33
N VAL A 765 -4.82 -18.69 2.19
CA VAL A 765 -5.12 -19.72 1.18
C VAL A 765 -4.79 -19.27 -0.24
N PRO A 766 -5.20 -18.06 -0.69
CA PRO A 766 -4.82 -17.55 -2.01
C PRO A 766 -3.30 -17.43 -2.19
N ILE A 767 -2.54 -17.12 -1.13
CA ILE A 767 -1.07 -17.01 -1.19
C ILE A 767 -0.46 -18.39 -1.49
N LEU A 768 -0.93 -19.44 -0.82
CA LEU A 768 -0.49 -20.81 -1.10
C LEU A 768 -0.88 -21.26 -2.52
N GLN A 769 -2.06 -20.88 -2.99
CA GLN A 769 -2.51 -21.12 -4.36
C GLN A 769 -1.60 -20.44 -5.38
N SER A 770 -1.20 -19.19 -5.13
CA SER A 770 -0.23 -18.47 -5.96
C SER A 770 1.15 -19.14 -5.97
N SER A 771 1.64 -19.64 -4.82
CA SER A 771 2.89 -20.41 -4.76
C SER A 771 2.84 -21.68 -5.64
N ALA A 772 1.73 -22.43 -5.58
CA ALA A 772 1.53 -23.62 -6.39
C ALA A 772 1.40 -23.30 -7.89
N ALA A 773 0.66 -22.25 -8.23
CA ALA A 773 0.48 -21.80 -9.61
C ALA A 773 1.80 -21.34 -10.23
N MET A 774 2.61 -20.58 -9.48
CA MET A 774 3.93 -20.11 -9.90
C MET A 774 4.83 -21.27 -10.33
N ILE A 775 5.06 -22.28 -9.48
CA ILE A 775 5.97 -23.38 -9.82
C ILE A 775 5.42 -24.29 -10.94
N THR A 776 4.09 -24.41 -11.04
CA THR A 776 3.42 -25.23 -12.04
C THR A 776 3.50 -24.60 -13.44
N ASN A 777 3.25 -23.30 -13.53
CA ASN A 777 2.93 -22.61 -14.78
C ASN A 777 4.02 -21.66 -15.29
N MET A 778 4.92 -21.17 -14.43
CA MET A 778 5.97 -20.25 -14.85
C MET A 778 7.01 -20.99 -15.72
N ALA A 779 7.34 -20.38 -16.86
CA ALA A 779 8.35 -20.91 -17.78
C ALA A 779 9.76 -20.76 -17.20
N THR A 780 10.72 -21.56 -17.67
CA THR A 780 12.14 -21.31 -17.39
C THR A 780 12.67 -20.18 -18.28
N ILE A 781 13.79 -19.55 -17.90
CA ILE A 781 14.46 -18.56 -18.77
C ILE A 781 14.78 -19.15 -20.14
N GLN A 782 15.17 -20.43 -20.19
CA GLN A 782 15.49 -21.12 -21.42
C GLN A 782 14.25 -21.29 -22.32
N ASP A 783 13.10 -21.64 -21.74
CA ASP A 783 11.84 -21.81 -22.50
C ASP A 783 11.37 -20.49 -23.15
N ILE A 784 11.67 -19.33 -22.54
CA ILE A 784 11.33 -18.01 -23.11
C ILE A 784 12.30 -17.62 -24.25
N LEU A 785 13.57 -18.02 -24.14
CA LEU A 785 14.60 -17.67 -25.11
C LEU A 785 14.62 -18.59 -26.36
N SER A 786 13.94 -19.74 -26.30
CA SER A 786 13.81 -20.72 -27.38
C SER A 786 12.56 -20.50 -28.22
#